data_AF-A0A7Y9JI97-F1
#
_entry.id   AF-A0A7Y9JI97-F1
#
_cell.length_a   1.000
_cell.length_b   1.000
_cell.length_c   1.000
_cell.angle_alpha   90.00
_cell.angle_beta   90.00
_cell.angle_gamma   90.00
#
_symmetry.space_group_name_H-M   'P 1'
#
loop_
_entity.id
_entity.type
_entity.pdbx_description
1 polymer ?
#
loop_
_entity_poly.entity_id
_entity_poly.type
_entity_poly.pdbx_seq_one_letter_code
_entity_poly.pdbx_strand_id
1 'polypeptide(L)'
;MGTGLSVTVNETPDGRHIVHYDGQSYELTPSSGEVICPASDGVALHHSRNCTHMGGYEERWRVYPDPEGDLWRRLLEAASADDAQGRHAFAEGTGLRNGAGRPVSKVCQTCTLVPLTSVDNFTTPAKALSKALAEFDRNTCASRITEAEAEVSQVVRDFPLDAWPTMHLERYALGTDVYKDSFCYRMEFGTPELCSMRGGHAGKHIIYRRKKEATWRYPSEYDNEQEAWEKVRAGFVKAFETMRAGHLTDIDAIDSLRPGPALTAKAISCYLPGALLPITSRDHVRAFIFHLSGESAHLDAFAAHDRLKQVIDDDKRFDGWHPYEIGIFLYDWADPRPAGTTILKVAPGENARFWDECLSGGYICIGWEDVGDLTEFGSEDEFRAAFAEAYNYKGNKSKISAKANEVWRLYQLKPGDLVVANRGTREVLAVGTVNQEGYRWRDDRSEYQHTVSVNWDTGYAQTLPEPQKSWATVTVAKVPAELWKSLRKGVVIDPVGPAIVPAEKLLTDIAELLARKKQVVLYGPPGTGKTYTSLRFAIWWLATRMPETELDPLADYGTAGFRRALDALQDGGHLTQVTFHPAYGYEDFIEGFRPVEGGDGGLRLVLRDGIFKRVCEAAAANPERPYLLLIDEINRGDIPKILGELITLLEHDKRGIHITLPTGRRFAVPSNVHVLGTMNTADRSIRLLDSALRRRFAFHELLPDTDLLDGEKVGDVDLGLLLRELNRRVVKELGRERQIGHSFFMPGGKPVDSEAELAAVVRTEVLPLLQEYAYDDYSVLSRFLGQEIVDVQAHTVTGPERRTAGRGALGGTSGELGRVMRTVVVPEYGKCREKDLDPSPVDLAVVESEELAKRIRLRWLRDGTLEIEAGSHVGVVNLDCVSVRVQPKLAGSELDVLEMLDYAAGLHSLRELPLLRRLGEGRSLRDLVCLLLTRECDRLLRHGLRRDYLRREEALPALRGRLLVERQVARRFGMLDRLECRYDERSGDILDNRLCAAALHVAARTAQDADVRATARRLAADFSGVCTIGGFDARSVVERLTYHRANEHYRNAHRWARMLLEGAAFTDRNTKSGRTTHAFMVDMNTLFEEFVRQLLHDALSGTGVVVRAQETLPGAIRGESGNSYTEIRPDVQLVHGRRLRPVDAKYKLYADKQVSSSDLYQSFVYAQAASNPDEPPHTFIVYASEGQMPPKTVSLRRRDGTVAARVTYVAVDIPRVLRDETARHAWFGEARTLMTPE
;
A
#
# COMPACT_ATOMS: atom_id res chain seq x y z
N MET A 1 25.34 -23.80 -3.52
CA MET A 1 25.08 -25.22 -3.84
C MET A 1 23.58 -25.40 -3.93
N GLY A 2 23.11 -26.12 -4.94
CA GLY A 2 21.68 -26.24 -5.24
C GLY A 2 20.90 -27.02 -4.18
N THR A 3 19.79 -26.43 -3.74
CA THR A 3 18.63 -27.20 -3.29
C THR A 3 17.55 -26.87 -4.31
N GLY A 4 17.17 -27.84 -5.14
CA GLY A 4 16.08 -27.66 -6.09
C GLY A 4 14.85 -27.13 -5.35
N LEU A 5 14.40 -25.92 -5.68
CA LEU A 5 13.16 -25.38 -5.14
C LEU A 5 12.03 -26.22 -5.75
N SER A 6 11.52 -27.16 -4.97
CA SER A 6 10.40 -28.03 -5.36
C SER A 6 9.12 -27.22 -5.45
N VAL A 7 8.36 -27.42 -6.53
CA VAL A 7 6.96 -26.99 -6.60
C VAL A 7 6.18 -27.83 -5.59
N THR A 8 5.68 -27.22 -4.52
CA THR A 8 4.79 -27.92 -3.56
C THR A 8 3.35 -27.62 -3.93
N VAL A 9 2.52 -28.66 -4.03
CA VAL A 9 1.08 -28.52 -4.31
C VAL A 9 0.29 -29.09 -3.15
N ASN A 10 -0.54 -28.26 -2.53
CA ASN A 10 -1.44 -28.63 -1.46
C ASN A 10 -2.88 -28.58 -1.98
N GLU A 11 -3.57 -29.71 -1.90
CA GLU A 11 -5.00 -29.79 -2.20
C GLU A 11 -5.80 -29.44 -0.95
N THR A 12 -6.66 -28.44 -1.07
CA THR A 12 -7.57 -27.98 -0.01
C THR A 12 -8.80 -28.89 0.07
N PRO A 13 -9.54 -28.90 1.19
CA PRO A 13 -10.72 -29.76 1.36
C PRO A 13 -11.83 -29.52 0.33
N ASP A 14 -11.94 -28.31 -0.22
CA ASP A 14 -12.89 -27.91 -1.26
C ASP A 14 -12.39 -28.17 -2.70
N GLY A 15 -11.24 -28.86 -2.87
CA GLY A 15 -10.70 -29.28 -4.16
C GLY A 15 -9.89 -28.21 -4.90
N ARG A 16 -9.57 -27.09 -4.25
CA ARG A 16 -8.62 -26.10 -4.78
C ARG A 16 -7.18 -26.58 -4.57
N HIS A 17 -6.27 -26.04 -5.36
CA HIS A 17 -4.88 -26.44 -5.36
C HIS A 17 -4.01 -25.22 -5.07
N ILE A 18 -3.36 -25.20 -3.91
CA ILE A 18 -2.40 -24.17 -3.51
C ILE A 18 -1.01 -24.61 -3.97
N VAL A 19 -0.41 -23.82 -4.85
CA VAL A 19 0.90 -24.04 -5.41
C VAL A 19 1.89 -23.09 -4.77
N HIS A 20 2.92 -23.63 -4.14
CA HIS A 20 4.04 -22.86 -3.65
C HIS A 20 5.22 -22.98 -4.62
N TYR A 21 5.67 -21.84 -5.14
CA TYR A 21 6.74 -21.77 -6.12
C TYR A 21 7.46 -20.42 -6.00
N ASP A 22 8.79 -20.45 -6.02
CA ASP A 22 9.65 -19.25 -6.00
C ASP A 22 9.40 -18.30 -4.80
N GLY A 23 9.16 -18.88 -3.62
CA GLY A 23 8.86 -18.13 -2.40
C GLY A 23 7.52 -17.38 -2.44
N GLN A 24 6.63 -17.74 -3.37
CA GLN A 24 5.28 -17.19 -3.51
C GLN A 24 4.25 -18.32 -3.50
N SER A 25 3.00 -17.97 -3.19
CA SER A 25 1.87 -18.91 -3.16
C SER A 25 0.82 -18.50 -4.19
N TYR A 26 0.29 -19.49 -4.89
CA TYR A 26 -0.69 -19.31 -5.96
C TYR A 26 -1.84 -20.30 -5.78
N GLU A 27 -3.04 -19.94 -6.20
CA GLU A 27 -4.12 -20.87 -6.46
C GLU A 27 -4.04 -21.33 -7.92
N LEU A 28 -4.03 -22.64 -8.13
CA LEU A 28 -4.03 -23.24 -9.46
C LEU A 28 -5.46 -23.28 -10.01
N THR A 29 -5.63 -22.69 -11.18
CA THR A 29 -6.82 -22.94 -12.01
C THR A 29 -6.54 -24.13 -12.92
N PRO A 30 -7.27 -25.26 -12.78
CA PRO A 30 -7.02 -26.46 -13.56
C PRO A 30 -7.32 -26.23 -15.06
N SER A 31 -6.65 -27.00 -15.91
CA SER A 31 -6.92 -26.99 -17.35
C SER A 31 -8.20 -27.74 -17.68
N SER A 32 -8.85 -27.39 -18.81
CA SER A 32 -10.04 -28.09 -19.30
C SER A 32 -9.70 -29.33 -20.14
N GLY A 33 -8.59 -30.01 -19.85
CA GLY A 33 -8.01 -31.11 -20.64
C GLY A 33 -7.08 -30.67 -21.78
N GLU A 34 -6.95 -29.35 -21.98
CA GLU A 34 -6.05 -28.74 -22.96
C GLU A 34 -5.60 -27.35 -22.47
N VAL A 35 -4.37 -26.97 -22.78
CA VAL A 35 -3.78 -25.66 -22.49
C VAL A 35 -3.44 -24.92 -23.77
N ILE A 36 -3.39 -23.60 -23.71
CA ILE A 36 -3.10 -22.75 -24.87
C ILE A 36 -1.84 -21.91 -24.68
N CYS A 37 -1.17 -21.64 -25.80
CA CYS A 37 -0.02 -20.74 -25.89
C CYS A 37 -0.23 -19.72 -27.02
N PRO A 38 -0.62 -18.48 -26.68
CA PRO A 38 -0.83 -17.42 -27.66
C PRO A 38 0.48 -16.99 -28.34
N ALA A 39 0.38 -16.44 -29.55
CA ALA A 39 1.51 -15.78 -30.21
C ALA A 39 1.86 -14.41 -29.57
N SER A 40 0.87 -13.72 -28.99
CA SER A 40 1.00 -12.36 -28.43
C SER A 40 1.65 -12.31 -27.05
N ASP A 41 1.42 -13.32 -26.20
CA ASP A 41 1.80 -13.31 -24.78
C ASP A 41 3.20 -13.92 -24.49
N GLY A 42 3.98 -14.15 -25.55
CA GLY A 42 5.42 -14.32 -25.44
C GLY A 42 5.91 -15.74 -25.19
N VAL A 43 5.52 -16.47 -24.13
CA VAL A 43 6.06 -17.82 -23.80
C VAL A 43 5.28 -18.55 -22.67
N ALA A 44 4.03 -18.16 -22.36
CA ALA A 44 3.28 -18.69 -21.22
C ALA A 44 2.23 -19.77 -21.58
N LEU A 45 2.04 -20.76 -20.71
CA LEU A 45 0.88 -21.68 -20.72
C LEU A 45 -0.33 -21.02 -20.05
N HIS A 46 -1.51 -21.16 -20.66
CA HIS A 46 -2.81 -20.75 -20.11
C HIS A 46 -3.75 -21.95 -20.01
N HIS A 47 -4.59 -21.98 -18.96
CA HIS A 47 -5.45 -23.11 -18.59
C HIS A 47 -6.61 -23.44 -19.56
N SER A 48 -7.09 -22.51 -20.40
CA SER A 48 -8.24 -22.77 -21.29
C SER A 48 -8.37 -21.76 -22.45
N ARG A 49 -9.06 -22.16 -23.53
CA ARG A 49 -9.47 -21.31 -24.66
C ARG A 49 -10.48 -20.21 -24.30
N ASN A 50 -11.26 -20.43 -23.25
CA ASN A 50 -12.31 -19.49 -22.82
C ASN A 50 -11.79 -18.44 -21.83
N CYS A 51 -10.47 -18.28 -21.71
CA CYS A 51 -9.87 -17.35 -20.77
C CYS A 51 -10.22 -15.90 -21.13
N THR A 52 -10.99 -15.23 -20.26
CA THR A 52 -11.62 -13.93 -20.53
C THR A 52 -10.64 -12.76 -20.62
N HIS A 53 -9.41 -12.90 -20.12
CA HIS A 53 -8.40 -11.84 -20.19
C HIS A 53 -7.59 -11.84 -21.50
N MET A 54 -7.84 -12.80 -22.41
CA MET A 54 -7.09 -12.99 -23.67
C MET A 54 -7.86 -12.59 -24.95
N GLY A 55 -8.93 -11.80 -24.85
CA GLY A 55 -9.81 -11.47 -25.98
C GLY A 55 -9.10 -10.82 -27.19
N GLY A 56 -9.40 -11.30 -28.41
CA GLY A 56 -9.01 -10.67 -29.67
C GLY A 56 -7.79 -11.26 -30.40
N TYR A 57 -7.31 -12.46 -30.02
CA TYR A 57 -6.13 -13.11 -30.61
C TYR A 57 -6.35 -14.59 -30.97
N GLU A 58 -7.59 -15.05 -31.13
CA GLU A 58 -7.95 -16.47 -31.20
C GLU A 58 -7.31 -17.20 -32.40
N GLU A 59 -7.09 -16.50 -33.53
CA GLU A 59 -6.58 -17.08 -34.78
C GLU A 59 -5.11 -17.56 -34.73
N ARG A 60 -4.37 -17.28 -33.65
CA ARG A 60 -2.92 -17.59 -33.53
C ARG A 60 -2.55 -18.40 -32.28
N TRP A 61 -3.50 -19.12 -31.69
CA TRP A 61 -3.22 -19.96 -30.54
C TRP A 61 -2.67 -21.33 -30.97
N ARG A 62 -1.63 -21.80 -30.29
CA ARG A 62 -1.31 -23.24 -30.27
C ARG A 62 -1.96 -23.87 -29.05
N VAL A 63 -2.45 -25.08 -29.24
CA VAL A 63 -3.16 -25.85 -28.22
C VAL A 63 -2.40 -27.13 -27.97
N TYR A 64 -2.21 -27.47 -26.70
CA TYR A 64 -1.57 -28.69 -26.26
C TYR A 64 -2.54 -29.52 -25.42
N PRO A 65 -2.59 -30.84 -25.62
CA PRO A 65 -3.36 -31.71 -24.75
C PRO A 65 -2.74 -31.72 -23.35
N ASP A 66 -3.60 -31.63 -22.33
CA ASP A 66 -3.23 -31.69 -20.92
C ASP A 66 -4.26 -32.55 -20.16
N PRO A 67 -4.39 -33.84 -20.50
CA PRO A 67 -5.43 -34.71 -19.95
C PRO A 67 -5.27 -34.96 -18.45
N GLU A 68 -4.06 -34.78 -17.93
CA GLU A 68 -3.71 -34.95 -16.50
C GLU A 68 -3.70 -33.62 -15.73
N GLY A 69 -3.85 -32.48 -16.40
CA GLY A 69 -3.92 -31.16 -15.77
C GLY A 69 -2.61 -30.69 -15.12
N ASP A 70 -1.47 -31.27 -15.51
CA ASP A 70 -0.19 -31.13 -14.81
C ASP A 70 0.95 -30.59 -15.69
N LEU A 71 0.68 -30.28 -16.97
CA LEU A 71 1.71 -29.80 -17.90
C LEU A 71 2.42 -28.53 -17.40
N TRP A 72 1.70 -27.68 -16.65
CA TRP A 72 2.27 -26.53 -15.95
C TRP A 72 3.28 -26.94 -14.87
N ARG A 73 2.99 -27.98 -14.08
CA ARG A 73 3.85 -28.47 -13.00
C ARG A 73 5.15 -29.01 -13.57
N ARG A 74 5.04 -29.88 -14.58
CA ARG A 74 6.20 -30.44 -15.28
C ARG A 74 7.10 -29.37 -15.89
N LEU A 75 6.51 -28.30 -16.42
CA LEU A 75 7.26 -27.14 -16.93
C LEU A 75 8.00 -26.39 -15.82
N LEU A 76 7.39 -26.21 -14.64
CA LEU A 76 8.01 -25.51 -13.50
C LEU A 76 9.04 -26.37 -12.76
N GLU A 77 8.85 -27.69 -12.71
CA GLU A 77 9.80 -28.65 -12.13
C GLU A 77 11.01 -28.91 -13.03
N ALA A 78 10.90 -28.67 -14.34
CA ALA A 78 11.97 -28.93 -15.30
C ALA A 78 13.25 -28.12 -15.02
N ALA A 79 13.14 -26.92 -14.46
CA ALA A 79 14.28 -26.11 -14.00
C ALA A 79 13.84 -25.03 -13.00
N SER A 80 14.76 -24.62 -12.11
CA SER A 80 14.54 -23.58 -11.08
C SER A 80 14.03 -22.26 -11.66
N ALA A 81 13.34 -21.44 -10.87
CA ALA A 81 12.75 -20.17 -11.32
C ALA A 81 13.71 -19.26 -12.13
N ASP A 82 14.99 -19.20 -11.75
CA ASP A 82 16.01 -18.41 -12.42
C ASP A 82 16.59 -19.04 -13.71
N ASP A 83 16.33 -20.33 -13.96
CA ASP A 83 16.86 -21.08 -15.10
C ASP A 83 15.85 -21.16 -16.25
N ALA A 84 15.73 -20.04 -16.99
CA ALA A 84 14.90 -19.98 -18.18
C ALA A 84 15.38 -20.93 -19.30
N GLN A 85 16.69 -21.21 -19.35
CA GLN A 85 17.30 -22.02 -20.41
C GLN A 85 17.00 -23.51 -20.22
N GLY A 86 17.00 -24.01 -18.98
CA GLY A 86 16.57 -25.36 -18.64
C GLY A 86 15.10 -25.62 -18.99
N ARG A 87 14.21 -24.64 -18.71
CA ARG A 87 12.80 -24.73 -19.14
C ARG A 87 12.65 -24.67 -20.67
N HIS A 88 13.46 -23.89 -21.37
CA HIS A 88 13.50 -23.93 -22.83
C HIS A 88 13.92 -25.30 -23.36
N ALA A 89 14.94 -25.93 -22.77
CA ALA A 89 15.38 -27.27 -23.18
C ALA A 89 14.26 -28.31 -23.00
N PHE A 90 13.52 -28.28 -21.89
CA PHE A 90 12.33 -29.12 -21.69
C PHE A 90 11.25 -28.86 -22.74
N ALA A 91 10.95 -27.60 -23.02
CA ALA A 91 9.97 -27.21 -24.02
C ALA A 91 10.37 -27.61 -25.44
N GLU A 92 11.66 -27.57 -25.78
CA GLU A 92 12.17 -28.05 -27.05
C GLU A 92 12.08 -29.58 -27.16
N GLY A 93 12.42 -30.32 -26.10
CA GLY A 93 12.33 -31.77 -26.05
C GLY A 93 10.89 -32.30 -26.11
N THR A 94 9.92 -31.53 -25.59
CA THR A 94 8.49 -31.88 -25.59
C THR A 94 7.71 -31.24 -26.75
N GLY A 95 8.36 -30.43 -27.58
CA GLY A 95 7.71 -29.72 -28.70
C GLY A 95 6.78 -28.58 -28.28
N LEU A 96 6.82 -28.16 -27.01
CA LEU A 96 5.99 -27.13 -26.41
C LEU A 96 6.37 -25.73 -26.92
N ARG A 97 5.73 -25.28 -27.99
CA ARG A 97 5.98 -23.99 -28.66
C ARG A 97 4.75 -23.08 -28.68
N ASN A 98 4.95 -21.77 -28.62
CA ASN A 98 3.85 -20.81 -28.75
C ASN A 98 3.35 -20.67 -30.20
N GLY A 99 2.31 -19.85 -30.42
CA GLY A 99 1.76 -19.54 -31.74
C GLY A 99 2.73 -18.91 -32.75
N ALA A 100 3.90 -18.43 -32.30
CA ALA A 100 4.98 -17.89 -33.13
C ALA A 100 6.18 -18.85 -33.28
N GLY A 101 6.07 -20.10 -32.79
CA GLY A 101 7.11 -21.13 -32.92
C GLY A 101 8.25 -21.08 -31.89
N ARG A 102 8.17 -20.22 -30.86
CA ARG A 102 9.19 -20.12 -29.79
C ARG A 102 8.89 -21.10 -28.64
N PRO A 103 9.91 -21.67 -27.97
CA PRO A 103 9.71 -22.57 -26.83
C PRO A 103 9.05 -21.85 -25.65
N VAL A 104 8.10 -22.53 -25.02
CA VAL A 104 7.35 -22.05 -23.85
C VAL A 104 8.23 -22.18 -22.60
N SER A 105 8.23 -21.19 -21.71
CA SER A 105 9.09 -21.24 -20.50
C SER A 105 8.44 -20.71 -19.24
N LYS A 106 7.15 -20.36 -19.33
CA LYS A 106 6.39 -19.77 -18.24
C LYS A 106 4.98 -20.37 -18.17
N VAL A 107 4.35 -20.17 -17.03
CA VAL A 107 2.93 -20.41 -16.80
C VAL A 107 2.28 -19.06 -16.52
N CYS A 108 1.08 -18.82 -17.04
CA CYS A 108 0.38 -17.55 -16.84
C CYS A 108 0.02 -17.38 -15.35
N GLN A 109 0.65 -16.40 -14.70
CA GLN A 109 0.41 -16.04 -13.30
C GLN A 109 -0.85 -15.17 -13.11
N THR A 110 -1.79 -15.23 -14.05
CA THR A 110 -3.05 -14.45 -14.01
C THR A 110 -4.26 -15.35 -14.18
N CYS A 111 -4.17 -16.41 -14.99
CA CYS A 111 -5.26 -17.37 -15.14
C CYS A 111 -4.91 -18.81 -14.79
N THR A 112 -3.64 -19.19 -14.73
CA THR A 112 -3.25 -20.57 -14.43
C THR A 112 -2.73 -20.66 -12.99
N LEU A 113 -1.83 -19.77 -12.61
CA LEU A 113 -1.40 -19.58 -11.23
C LEU A 113 -1.89 -18.22 -10.72
N VAL A 114 -3.07 -18.19 -10.09
CA VAL A 114 -3.66 -16.96 -9.54
C VAL A 114 -2.92 -16.62 -8.24
N PRO A 115 -2.27 -15.45 -8.10
CA PRO A 115 -1.50 -15.13 -6.90
C PRO A 115 -2.40 -15.09 -5.66
N LEU A 116 -1.98 -15.78 -4.60
CA LEU A 116 -2.60 -15.65 -3.28
C LEU A 116 -1.83 -14.59 -2.48
N THR A 117 -2.53 -13.58 -1.98
CA THR A 117 -1.95 -12.63 -1.03
C THR A 117 -1.76 -13.31 0.31
N SER A 118 -0.54 -13.67 0.69
CA SER A 118 -0.27 -14.16 2.04
C SER A 118 -0.42 -13.02 3.05
N VAL A 119 -1.10 -13.31 4.16
CA VAL A 119 -1.06 -12.46 5.36
C VAL A 119 0.26 -12.79 6.03
N ASP A 120 1.28 -11.95 5.93
CA ASP A 120 2.60 -12.15 6.54
C ASP A 120 3.53 -13.19 5.84
N ASN A 121 4.85 -12.97 5.93
CA ASN A 121 5.91 -13.78 5.31
C ASN A 121 6.09 -15.13 6.03
N PHE A 122 5.13 -16.06 5.92
CA PHE A 122 5.23 -17.38 6.53
C PHE A 122 6.14 -18.34 5.74
N THR A 123 6.77 -19.27 6.47
CA THR A 123 7.61 -20.33 5.92
C THR A 123 6.78 -21.29 5.06
N THR A 124 7.24 -21.59 3.85
CA THR A 124 6.56 -22.52 2.95
C THR A 124 6.75 -23.97 3.41
N PRO A 125 5.71 -24.82 3.41
CA PRO A 125 5.84 -26.24 3.72
C PRO A 125 6.79 -26.95 2.74
N ALA A 126 7.70 -27.77 3.25
CA ALA A 126 8.69 -28.48 2.44
C ALA A 126 8.10 -29.64 1.63
N LYS A 127 6.89 -30.12 1.98
CA LYS A 127 6.22 -31.26 1.36
C LYS A 127 4.72 -30.99 1.21
N ALA A 128 4.10 -31.64 0.22
CA ALA A 128 2.65 -31.66 0.08
C ALA A 128 2.00 -32.30 1.32
N LEU A 129 0.86 -31.77 1.76
CA LEU A 129 0.14 -32.22 2.94
C LEU A 129 -0.10 -33.74 2.96
N SER A 130 -0.58 -34.30 1.85
CA SER A 130 -0.88 -35.75 1.74
C SER A 130 0.35 -36.63 1.95
N LYS A 131 1.52 -36.19 1.48
CA LYS A 131 2.78 -36.89 1.67
C LYS A 131 3.27 -36.76 3.11
N ALA A 132 3.19 -35.57 3.70
CA ALA A 132 3.58 -35.35 5.09
C ALA A 132 2.73 -36.20 6.05
N LEU A 133 1.42 -36.28 5.83
CA LEU A 133 0.50 -37.12 6.62
C LEU A 133 0.86 -38.61 6.56
N ALA A 134 1.24 -39.11 5.38
CA ALA A 134 1.61 -40.52 5.21
C ALA A 134 2.94 -40.89 5.89
N GLU A 135 3.85 -39.93 6.03
CA GLU A 135 5.17 -40.12 6.63
C GLU A 135 5.20 -39.86 8.15
N PHE A 136 4.18 -39.18 8.70
CA PHE A 136 4.13 -38.82 10.12
C PHE A 136 3.80 -40.02 11.02
N ASP A 137 4.74 -40.40 11.90
CA ASP A 137 4.54 -41.50 12.85
C ASP A 137 3.77 -41.04 14.10
N ARG A 138 2.45 -41.28 14.09
CA ARG A 138 1.53 -40.96 15.19
C ARG A 138 1.87 -41.65 16.52
N ASN A 139 2.53 -42.80 16.49
CA ASN A 139 2.85 -43.54 17.73
C ASN A 139 3.83 -42.76 18.61
N THR A 140 4.64 -41.89 18.01
CA THR A 140 5.58 -41.01 18.74
C THR A 140 4.88 -39.94 19.57
N CYS A 141 3.59 -39.69 19.37
CA CYS A 141 2.83 -38.69 20.13
C CYS A 141 2.21 -39.25 21.43
N ALA A 142 2.09 -40.56 21.58
CA ALA A 142 1.30 -41.18 22.66
C ALA A 142 1.80 -40.85 24.08
N SER A 143 3.12 -40.86 24.29
CA SER A 143 3.72 -40.49 25.58
C SER A 143 3.47 -39.02 25.93
N ARG A 144 3.68 -38.13 24.96
CA ARG A 144 3.49 -36.68 25.11
C ARG A 144 2.04 -36.30 25.37
N ILE A 145 1.09 -37.00 24.75
CA ILE A 145 -0.35 -36.83 25.03
C ILE A 145 -0.66 -37.22 26.47
N THR A 146 -0.14 -38.37 26.93
CA THR A 146 -0.33 -38.84 28.31
C THR A 146 0.24 -37.84 29.33
N GLU A 147 1.41 -37.28 29.05
CA GLU A 147 2.05 -36.25 29.88
C GLU A 147 1.25 -34.95 29.88
N ALA A 148 0.80 -34.47 28.71
CA ALA A 148 -0.05 -33.28 28.60
C ALA A 148 -1.37 -33.45 29.37
N GLU A 149 -2.01 -34.62 29.31
CA GLU A 149 -3.21 -34.93 30.10
C GLU A 149 -2.96 -34.91 31.61
N ALA A 150 -1.80 -35.41 32.06
CA ALA A 150 -1.40 -35.36 33.45
C ALA A 150 -1.14 -33.91 33.93
N GLU A 151 -0.48 -33.09 33.10
CA GLU A 151 -0.25 -31.66 33.34
C GLU A 151 -1.57 -30.89 33.43
N VAL A 152 -2.47 -31.09 32.46
CA VAL A 152 -3.81 -30.49 32.44
C VAL A 152 -4.59 -30.89 33.68
N SER A 153 -4.56 -32.18 34.04
CA SER A 153 -5.21 -32.68 35.26
C SER A 153 -4.65 -32.02 36.52
N GLN A 154 -3.33 -31.73 36.56
CA GLN A 154 -2.72 -31.01 37.67
C GLN A 154 -3.19 -29.55 37.74
N VAL A 155 -3.30 -28.86 36.60
CA VAL A 155 -3.84 -27.48 36.55
C VAL A 155 -5.27 -27.43 37.08
N VAL A 156 -6.14 -28.35 36.62
CA VAL A 156 -7.53 -28.39 37.05
C VAL A 156 -7.66 -28.69 38.54
N ARG A 157 -6.77 -29.51 39.10
CA ARG A 157 -6.69 -29.75 40.56
C ARG A 157 -6.22 -28.52 41.34
N ASP A 158 -5.21 -27.82 40.85
CA ASP A 158 -4.61 -26.67 41.55
C ASP A 158 -5.46 -25.40 41.48
N PHE A 159 -6.33 -25.28 40.46
CA PHE A 159 -7.18 -24.13 40.15
C PHE A 159 -8.57 -24.58 39.67
N PRO A 160 -9.38 -25.22 40.52
CA PRO A 160 -10.68 -25.74 40.08
C PRO A 160 -11.63 -24.58 39.68
N LEU A 161 -12.51 -24.83 38.70
CA LEU A 161 -13.35 -23.79 38.07
C LEU A 161 -14.27 -23.05 39.06
N ASP A 162 -14.72 -23.73 40.12
CA ASP A 162 -15.52 -23.17 41.20
C ASP A 162 -14.74 -22.18 42.09
N ALA A 163 -13.41 -22.28 42.15
CA ALA A 163 -12.54 -21.37 42.90
C ALA A 163 -12.15 -20.11 42.11
N TRP A 164 -12.39 -20.05 40.79
CA TRP A 164 -12.04 -18.90 39.95
C TRP A 164 -12.72 -17.60 40.36
N PRO A 165 -14.05 -17.55 40.63
CA PRO A 165 -14.73 -16.31 41.01
C PRO A 165 -14.16 -15.65 42.27
N THR A 166 -13.55 -16.43 43.17
CA THR A 166 -12.99 -15.98 44.45
C THR A 166 -11.46 -15.95 44.47
N MET A 167 -10.79 -16.22 43.34
CA MET A 167 -9.33 -16.30 43.30
C MET A 167 -8.69 -14.93 43.62
N HIS A 168 -7.64 -14.95 44.45
CA HIS A 168 -6.82 -13.78 44.80
C HIS A 168 -5.75 -13.49 43.73
N LEU A 169 -5.39 -12.22 43.55
CA LEU A 169 -4.44 -11.78 42.52
C LEU A 169 -3.06 -12.45 42.67
N GLU A 170 -2.60 -12.68 43.90
CA GLU A 170 -1.32 -13.33 44.19
C GLU A 170 -1.28 -14.79 43.75
N ARG A 171 -2.45 -15.46 43.71
CA ARG A 171 -2.63 -16.83 43.22
C ARG A 171 -2.69 -16.88 41.69
N TYR A 172 -2.92 -15.75 41.03
CA TYR A 172 -2.92 -15.64 39.57
C TYR A 172 -1.54 -15.24 39.01
N ALA A 173 -0.96 -14.16 39.53
CA ALA A 173 0.09 -13.41 38.83
C ALA A 173 1.52 -13.93 39.04
N LEU A 174 2.43 -13.53 38.14
CA LEU A 174 3.87 -13.71 38.30
C LEU A 174 4.49 -12.60 39.17
N GLY A 175 5.66 -12.89 39.76
CA GLY A 175 6.48 -11.89 40.45
C GLY A 175 6.13 -11.61 41.91
N THR A 176 5.21 -12.39 42.48
CA THR A 176 4.94 -12.45 43.93
C THR A 176 5.91 -13.42 44.63
N ASP A 177 5.92 -13.48 45.96
CA ASP A 177 6.77 -14.43 46.70
C ASP A 177 6.31 -15.89 46.53
N VAL A 178 5.02 -16.09 46.22
CA VAL A 178 4.39 -17.39 45.95
C VAL A 178 4.21 -17.69 44.45
N TYR A 179 4.93 -16.97 43.58
CA TYR A 179 4.70 -17.04 42.12
C TYR A 179 4.82 -18.45 41.51
N LYS A 180 5.58 -19.36 42.12
CA LYS A 180 5.71 -20.75 41.62
C LYS A 180 4.42 -21.55 41.73
N ASP A 181 3.52 -21.14 42.62
CA ASP A 181 2.22 -21.75 42.82
C ASP A 181 1.11 -20.93 42.15
N SER A 182 1.45 -19.96 41.30
CA SER A 182 0.46 -19.11 40.64
C SER A 182 -0.01 -19.69 39.30
N PHE A 183 -1.21 -19.29 38.89
CA PHE A 183 -1.82 -19.74 37.64
C PHE A 183 -0.95 -19.41 36.43
N CYS A 184 -0.47 -18.16 36.32
CA CYS A 184 0.40 -17.73 35.21
C CYS A 184 1.71 -18.53 35.15
N TYR A 185 2.29 -18.92 36.29
CA TYR A 185 3.49 -19.76 36.30
C TYR A 185 3.18 -21.18 35.81
N ARG A 186 2.05 -21.75 36.23
CA ARG A 186 1.60 -23.07 35.77
C ARG A 186 1.29 -23.08 34.27
N MET A 187 0.72 -22.00 33.74
CA MET A 187 0.51 -21.83 32.30
C MET A 187 1.82 -21.66 31.53
N GLU A 188 2.80 -20.91 32.04
CA GLU A 188 4.05 -20.67 31.31
C GLU A 188 5.06 -21.82 31.42
N PHE A 189 5.20 -22.41 32.61
CA PHE A 189 6.27 -23.36 32.91
C PHE A 189 5.78 -24.75 33.27
N GLY A 190 4.57 -24.90 33.81
CA GLY A 190 4.04 -26.16 34.35
C GLY A 190 3.17 -26.98 33.38
N THR A 191 3.07 -26.56 32.13
CA THR A 191 2.32 -27.27 31.06
C THR A 191 3.10 -27.29 29.73
N PRO A 192 4.38 -27.74 29.71
CA PRO A 192 5.20 -27.75 28.50
C PRO A 192 4.67 -28.68 27.39
N GLU A 193 4.07 -29.82 27.72
CA GLU A 193 3.61 -30.80 26.73
C GLU A 193 2.25 -30.44 26.14
N LEU A 194 1.45 -29.62 26.81
CA LEU A 194 0.21 -29.06 26.26
C LEU A 194 0.50 -28.16 25.05
N CYS A 195 1.26 -27.07 25.25
CA CYS A 195 1.72 -26.16 24.21
C CYS A 195 2.64 -25.09 24.83
N SER A 196 3.68 -24.65 24.12
CA SER A 196 4.56 -23.63 24.69
C SER A 196 3.92 -22.24 24.65
N MET A 197 4.02 -21.52 25.77
CA MET A 197 3.86 -20.06 25.80
C MET A 197 5.14 -19.39 26.32
N ARG A 198 6.29 -20.09 26.29
CA ARG A 198 7.59 -19.58 26.75
C ARG A 198 8.19 -18.61 25.72
N GLY A 199 8.84 -17.55 26.19
CA GLY A 199 9.34 -16.45 25.33
C GLY A 199 8.34 -15.28 25.22
N GLY A 200 8.83 -14.08 24.87
CA GLY A 200 8.05 -12.83 24.85
C GLY A 200 8.08 -12.03 26.17
N HIS A 201 7.58 -10.80 26.15
CA HIS A 201 7.54 -9.93 27.33
C HIS A 201 6.45 -10.40 28.34
N ALA A 202 6.64 -10.11 29.63
CA ALA A 202 5.72 -10.50 30.71
C ALA A 202 4.27 -9.96 30.56
N GLY A 203 4.03 -9.03 29.61
CA GLY A 203 2.73 -8.44 29.30
C GLY A 203 1.67 -9.44 28.84
N LYS A 204 2.08 -10.61 28.31
CA LYS A 204 1.16 -11.71 27.94
C LYS A 204 0.32 -12.27 29.09
N HIS A 205 0.71 -11.99 30.34
CA HIS A 205 -0.02 -12.39 31.54
C HIS A 205 -1.11 -11.41 31.97
N ILE A 206 -1.28 -10.31 31.23
CA ILE A 206 -2.23 -9.20 31.50
C ILE A 206 -1.86 -8.41 32.77
N ILE A 207 -1.75 -9.09 33.92
CA ILE A 207 -1.37 -8.53 35.22
C ILE A 207 -0.16 -9.30 35.78
N TYR A 208 0.89 -8.58 36.17
CA TYR A 208 2.09 -9.17 36.79
C TYR A 208 2.81 -8.18 37.70
N ARG A 209 3.60 -8.68 38.64
CA ARG A 209 4.39 -7.86 39.57
C ARG A 209 5.86 -7.80 39.17
N ARG A 210 6.46 -6.60 39.16
CA ARG A 210 7.90 -6.44 38.92
C ARG A 210 8.67 -6.60 40.21
N LYS A 211 9.42 -7.70 40.32
CA LYS A 211 10.15 -8.06 41.54
C LYS A 211 11.16 -7.01 42.03
N LYS A 212 11.83 -6.28 41.12
CA LYS A 212 12.83 -5.25 41.49
C LYS A 212 12.21 -3.94 41.99
N GLU A 213 11.05 -3.59 41.46
CA GLU A 213 10.37 -2.31 41.72
C GLU A 213 9.25 -2.45 42.77
N ALA A 214 8.91 -3.69 43.15
CA ALA A 214 7.78 -4.05 43.99
C ALA A 214 6.40 -3.58 43.49
N THR A 215 6.32 -3.14 42.22
CA THR A 215 5.13 -2.53 41.59
C THR A 215 4.34 -3.50 40.72
N TRP A 216 3.02 -3.29 40.64
CA TRP A 216 2.13 -4.02 39.75
C TRP A 216 2.12 -3.40 38.35
N ARG A 217 2.01 -4.24 37.34
CA ARG A 217 1.76 -3.86 35.94
C ARG A 217 0.44 -4.48 35.50
N TYR A 218 -0.46 -3.65 35.02
CA TYR A 218 -1.79 -3.98 34.52
C TYR A 218 -2.15 -2.97 33.40
N PRO A 219 -3.20 -3.24 32.59
CA PRO A 219 -3.62 -2.30 31.55
C PRO A 219 -3.99 -0.92 32.11
N SER A 220 -3.58 0.15 31.42
CA SER A 220 -3.70 1.53 31.91
C SER A 220 -5.13 2.07 31.99
N GLU A 221 -6.10 1.33 31.44
CA GLU A 221 -7.53 1.62 31.50
C GLU A 221 -8.16 1.36 32.89
N TYR A 222 -7.45 0.65 33.77
CA TYR A 222 -7.89 0.38 35.15
C TYR A 222 -7.15 1.29 36.14
N ASP A 223 -7.83 1.72 37.20
CA ASP A 223 -7.26 2.66 38.16
C ASP A 223 -6.19 2.00 39.06
N ASN A 224 -6.37 0.72 39.38
CA ASN A 224 -5.47 -0.05 40.25
C ASN A 224 -5.45 -1.56 39.89
N GLU A 225 -4.49 -2.29 40.47
CA GLU A 225 -4.29 -3.72 40.20
C GLU A 225 -5.47 -4.60 40.62
N GLN A 226 -6.22 -4.17 41.65
CA GLN A 226 -7.32 -4.95 42.20
C GLN A 226 -8.56 -4.82 41.30
N GLU A 227 -8.84 -3.63 40.79
CA GLU A 227 -9.88 -3.41 39.78
C GLU A 227 -9.54 -4.16 38.48
N ALA A 228 -8.29 -4.06 38.01
CA ALA A 228 -7.83 -4.82 36.85
C ALA A 228 -8.04 -6.33 37.06
N TRP A 229 -7.69 -6.84 38.25
CA TRP A 229 -7.86 -8.24 38.59
C TRP A 229 -9.33 -8.67 38.59
N GLU A 230 -10.23 -7.88 39.15
CA GLU A 230 -11.67 -8.17 39.14
C GLU A 230 -12.21 -8.32 37.71
N LYS A 231 -11.80 -7.44 36.78
CA LYS A 231 -12.22 -7.48 35.38
C LYS A 231 -11.60 -8.63 34.60
N VAL A 232 -10.32 -8.92 34.81
CA VAL A 232 -9.62 -10.04 34.18
C VAL A 232 -10.18 -11.38 34.67
N ARG A 233 -10.38 -11.53 35.98
CA ARG A 233 -10.99 -12.72 36.60
C ARG A 233 -12.40 -12.97 36.09
N ALA A 234 -13.24 -11.94 36.05
CA ALA A 234 -14.59 -12.03 35.48
C ALA A 234 -14.55 -12.39 33.98
N GLY A 235 -13.56 -11.85 33.26
CA GLY A 235 -13.30 -12.21 31.86
C GLY A 235 -13.03 -13.70 31.68
N PHE A 236 -12.14 -14.29 32.48
CA PHE A 236 -11.83 -15.73 32.41
C PHE A 236 -13.05 -16.60 32.73
N VAL A 237 -13.82 -16.26 33.78
CA VAL A 237 -15.06 -16.98 34.12
C VAL A 237 -16.03 -16.94 32.92
N LYS A 238 -16.25 -15.76 32.34
CA LYS A 238 -17.09 -15.60 31.15
C LYS A 238 -16.57 -16.41 29.97
N ALA A 239 -15.26 -16.41 29.72
CA ALA A 239 -14.65 -17.18 28.63
C ALA A 239 -14.89 -18.69 28.79
N PHE A 240 -14.76 -19.23 30.01
CA PHE A 240 -15.05 -20.65 30.28
C PHE A 240 -16.54 -20.99 30.09
N GLU A 241 -17.45 -20.10 30.49
CA GLU A 241 -18.90 -20.26 30.28
C GLU A 241 -19.28 -20.19 28.80
N THR A 242 -18.77 -19.18 28.09
CA THR A 242 -18.95 -18.97 26.65
C THR A 242 -18.47 -20.18 25.84
N MET A 243 -17.29 -20.73 26.18
CA MET A 243 -16.78 -21.93 25.50
C MET A 243 -17.62 -23.17 25.80
N ARG A 244 -18.11 -23.36 27.04
CA ARG A 244 -19.05 -24.44 27.37
C ARG A 244 -20.37 -24.35 26.60
N ALA A 245 -20.79 -23.14 26.23
CA ALA A 245 -21.94 -22.89 25.38
C ALA A 245 -21.65 -23.10 23.87
N GLY A 246 -20.40 -23.37 23.48
CA GLY A 246 -20.00 -23.58 22.09
C GLY A 246 -19.80 -22.30 21.26
N HIS A 247 -19.69 -21.14 21.91
CA HIS A 247 -19.61 -19.84 21.22
C HIS A 247 -18.18 -19.27 21.22
N LEU A 248 -17.24 -19.96 20.57
CA LEU A 248 -15.81 -19.64 20.66
C LEU A 248 -15.46 -18.20 20.22
N THR A 249 -16.10 -17.69 19.17
CA THR A 249 -15.85 -16.35 18.62
C THR A 249 -16.21 -15.22 19.59
N ASP A 250 -17.16 -15.43 20.50
CA ASP A 250 -17.63 -14.41 21.43
C ASP A 250 -16.56 -14.03 22.47
N ILE A 251 -15.52 -14.84 22.62
CA ILE A 251 -14.39 -14.57 23.52
C ILE A 251 -13.57 -13.35 23.03
N ASP A 252 -13.51 -13.09 21.73
CA ASP A 252 -12.82 -11.91 21.17
C ASP A 252 -13.48 -10.58 21.58
N ALA A 253 -14.76 -10.61 21.98
CA ALA A 253 -15.51 -9.48 22.51
C ALA A 253 -15.29 -9.24 24.02
N ILE A 254 -14.51 -10.08 24.71
CA ILE A 254 -14.18 -9.90 26.13
C ILE A 254 -12.96 -8.99 26.26
N ASP A 255 -13.20 -7.67 26.37
CA ASP A 255 -12.14 -6.64 26.37
C ASP A 255 -11.03 -6.91 27.39
N SER A 256 -11.36 -7.38 28.60
CA SER A 256 -10.37 -7.63 29.67
C SER A 256 -9.39 -8.77 29.38
N LEU A 257 -9.68 -9.65 28.42
CA LEU A 257 -8.80 -10.75 28.00
C LEU A 257 -8.06 -10.47 26.69
N ARG A 258 -8.45 -9.44 25.94
CA ARG A 258 -7.84 -9.06 24.65
C ARG A 258 -6.32 -8.88 24.71
N PRO A 259 -5.71 -8.37 25.80
CA PRO A 259 -4.24 -8.26 25.89
C PRO A 259 -3.49 -9.60 26.04
N GLY A 260 -4.18 -10.70 26.40
CA GLY A 260 -3.57 -11.99 26.71
C GLY A 260 -4.16 -13.20 25.97
N PRO A 261 -4.32 -13.18 24.64
CA PRO A 261 -5.01 -14.24 23.89
C PRO A 261 -4.33 -15.61 24.02
N ALA A 262 -3.00 -15.66 24.06
CA ALA A 262 -2.24 -16.90 24.21
C ALA A 262 -2.44 -17.56 25.59
N LEU A 263 -2.51 -16.74 26.66
CA LEU A 263 -2.81 -17.22 28.01
C LEU A 263 -4.25 -17.76 28.08
N THR A 264 -5.19 -17.03 27.49
CA THR A 264 -6.61 -17.42 27.46
C THR A 264 -6.83 -18.71 26.66
N ALA A 265 -6.24 -18.84 25.47
CA ALA A 265 -6.33 -20.07 24.66
C ALA A 265 -5.74 -21.28 25.39
N LYS A 266 -4.61 -21.11 26.07
CA LYS A 266 -3.99 -22.18 26.86
C LYS A 266 -4.82 -22.58 28.08
N ALA A 267 -5.40 -21.59 28.77
CA ALA A 267 -6.32 -21.82 29.88
C ALA A 267 -7.56 -22.62 29.43
N ILE A 268 -8.18 -22.23 28.32
CA ILE A 268 -9.32 -22.94 27.72
C ILE A 268 -8.92 -24.39 27.38
N SER A 269 -7.74 -24.61 26.80
CA SER A 269 -7.23 -25.94 26.48
C SER A 269 -7.06 -26.85 27.71
N CYS A 270 -6.81 -26.27 28.90
CA CYS A 270 -6.75 -27.02 30.15
C CYS A 270 -8.14 -27.40 30.68
N TYR A 271 -9.07 -26.44 30.73
CA TYR A 271 -10.39 -26.67 31.35
C TYR A 271 -11.40 -27.34 30.42
N LEU A 272 -11.18 -27.25 29.12
CA LEU A 272 -12.02 -27.82 28.06
C LEU A 272 -11.13 -28.48 27.00
N PRO A 273 -10.51 -29.64 27.30
CA PRO A 273 -9.65 -30.33 26.35
C PRO A 273 -10.40 -30.66 25.05
N GLY A 274 -9.77 -30.41 23.90
CA GLY A 274 -10.36 -30.64 22.57
C GLY A 274 -11.24 -29.50 22.04
N ALA A 275 -11.53 -28.47 22.85
CA ALA A 275 -12.19 -27.25 22.39
C ALA A 275 -11.36 -26.50 21.32
N LEU A 276 -10.04 -26.51 21.50
CA LEU A 276 -9.06 -25.84 20.65
C LEU A 276 -7.98 -26.85 20.24
N LEU A 277 -7.39 -26.65 19.06
CA LEU A 277 -6.10 -27.25 18.76
C LEU A 277 -5.03 -26.59 19.65
N PRO A 278 -4.04 -27.33 20.18
CA PRO A 278 -3.08 -26.83 21.18
C PRO A 278 -2.02 -25.91 20.56
N ILE A 279 -2.45 -24.75 20.08
CA ILE A 279 -1.64 -23.74 19.37
C ILE A 279 -1.95 -22.38 19.99
N THR A 280 -1.03 -21.75 20.73
CA THR A 280 -1.35 -20.52 21.47
C THR A 280 -1.17 -19.23 20.67
N SER A 281 -0.37 -19.28 19.61
CA SER A 281 -0.04 -18.10 18.81
C SER A 281 -1.08 -17.89 17.70
N ARG A 282 -1.78 -16.75 17.75
CA ARG A 282 -2.71 -16.32 16.70
C ARG A 282 -2.06 -16.33 15.31
N ASP A 283 -0.82 -15.86 15.22
CA ASP A 283 -0.14 -15.73 13.94
C ASP A 283 0.22 -17.13 13.38
N HIS A 284 0.51 -18.10 14.24
CA HIS A 284 0.71 -19.50 13.83
C HIS A 284 -0.61 -20.13 13.36
N VAL A 285 -1.72 -19.90 14.07
CA VAL A 285 -3.06 -20.37 13.66
C VAL A 285 -3.42 -19.85 12.27
N ARG A 286 -3.20 -18.54 12.02
CA ARG A 286 -3.44 -17.92 10.70
C ARG A 286 -2.55 -18.51 9.61
N ALA A 287 -1.28 -18.81 9.90
CA ALA A 287 -0.38 -19.46 8.96
C ALA A 287 -0.89 -20.85 8.55
N PHE A 288 -1.34 -21.66 9.53
CA PHE A 288 -1.89 -22.98 9.24
C PHE A 288 -3.19 -22.91 8.44
N ILE A 289 -4.10 -21.98 8.74
CA ILE A 289 -5.30 -21.73 7.90
C ILE A 289 -4.88 -21.45 6.46
N PHE A 290 -3.92 -20.54 6.25
CA PHE A 290 -3.44 -20.20 4.92
C PHE A 290 -2.88 -21.42 4.18
N HIS A 291 -2.06 -22.25 4.82
CA HIS A 291 -1.49 -23.44 4.18
C HIS A 291 -2.52 -24.54 3.90
N LEU A 292 -3.59 -24.63 4.70
CA LEU A 292 -4.64 -25.64 4.56
C LEU A 292 -5.78 -25.24 3.61
N SER A 293 -6.14 -23.96 3.56
CA SER A 293 -7.32 -23.46 2.83
C SER A 293 -7.03 -22.34 1.82
N GLY A 294 -5.85 -21.74 1.84
CA GLY A 294 -5.47 -20.62 0.97
C GLY A 294 -6.15 -19.30 1.36
N GLU A 295 -6.91 -19.29 2.46
CA GLU A 295 -7.64 -18.12 2.92
C GLU A 295 -6.70 -17.11 3.60
N SER A 296 -6.73 -15.87 3.11
CA SER A 296 -6.00 -14.75 3.68
C SER A 296 -6.95 -13.84 4.47
N ALA A 297 -7.48 -14.33 5.60
CA ALA A 297 -8.42 -13.57 6.42
C ALA A 297 -7.73 -13.00 7.68
N HIS A 298 -7.94 -11.70 7.94
CA HIS A 298 -7.55 -11.06 9.19
C HIS A 298 -8.56 -11.39 10.30
N LEU A 299 -8.53 -12.63 10.79
CA LEU A 299 -9.41 -13.10 11.87
C LEU A 299 -8.84 -12.80 13.25
N ASP A 300 -9.67 -12.35 14.19
CA ASP A 300 -9.28 -12.20 15.61
C ASP A 300 -8.88 -13.54 16.24
N ALA A 301 -8.36 -13.53 17.46
CA ALA A 301 -7.62 -14.68 18.00
C ALA A 301 -8.49 -15.95 18.09
N PHE A 302 -9.68 -15.84 18.66
CA PHE A 302 -10.58 -16.99 18.84
C PHE A 302 -11.39 -17.29 17.57
N ALA A 303 -11.70 -16.28 16.76
CA ALA A 303 -12.22 -16.48 15.40
C ALA A 303 -11.25 -17.26 14.49
N ALA A 304 -9.94 -17.02 14.61
CA ALA A 304 -8.92 -17.78 13.89
C ALA A 304 -8.88 -19.24 14.39
N HIS A 305 -8.95 -19.44 15.71
CA HIS A 305 -9.02 -20.79 16.27
C HIS A 305 -10.24 -21.58 15.81
N ASP A 306 -11.41 -20.95 15.81
CA ASP A 306 -12.66 -21.54 15.32
C ASP A 306 -12.53 -21.92 13.84
N ARG A 307 -11.99 -21.01 13.02
CA ARG A 307 -11.78 -21.27 11.59
C ARG A 307 -10.79 -22.40 11.33
N LEU A 308 -9.65 -22.43 12.04
CA LEU A 308 -8.69 -23.52 11.90
C LEU A 308 -9.32 -24.86 12.27
N LYS A 309 -10.12 -24.89 13.33
CA LYS A 309 -10.85 -26.10 13.73
C LYS A 309 -11.83 -26.55 12.65
N GLN A 310 -12.62 -25.64 12.09
CA GLN A 310 -13.52 -25.95 10.97
C GLN A 310 -12.76 -26.51 9.76
N VAL A 311 -11.65 -25.88 9.37
CA VAL A 311 -10.83 -26.35 8.23
C VAL A 311 -10.30 -27.76 8.46
N ILE A 312 -9.91 -28.10 9.69
CA ILE A 312 -9.46 -29.45 10.05
C ILE A 312 -10.63 -30.44 10.12
N ASP A 313 -11.74 -30.06 10.73
CA ASP A 313 -12.93 -30.92 10.88
C ASP A 313 -13.60 -31.21 9.51
N ASP A 314 -13.50 -30.29 8.55
CA ASP A 314 -13.97 -30.47 7.16
C ASP A 314 -13.04 -31.36 6.32
N ASP A 315 -11.80 -31.58 6.77
CA ASP A 315 -10.79 -32.36 6.06
C ASP A 315 -10.72 -33.80 6.57
N LYS A 316 -11.37 -34.71 5.82
CA LYS A 316 -11.44 -36.15 6.13
C LYS A 316 -10.10 -36.83 6.33
N ARG A 317 -8.99 -36.24 5.88
CA ARG A 317 -7.64 -36.79 6.12
C ARG A 317 -7.26 -36.79 7.60
N PHE A 318 -7.89 -35.93 8.42
CA PHE A 318 -7.72 -35.86 9.87
C PHE A 318 -8.78 -36.65 10.66
N ASP A 319 -9.65 -37.43 9.99
CA ASP A 319 -10.66 -38.25 10.66
C ASP A 319 -10.01 -39.22 11.67
N GLY A 320 -10.46 -39.15 12.93
CA GLY A 320 -9.93 -39.99 14.01
C GLY A 320 -8.52 -39.61 14.51
N TRP A 321 -8.02 -38.43 14.15
CA TRP A 321 -6.82 -37.86 14.77
C TRP A 321 -7.18 -37.15 16.08
N HIS A 322 -6.32 -37.31 17.07
CA HIS A 322 -6.43 -36.59 18.33
C HIS A 322 -6.03 -35.12 18.12
N PRO A 323 -6.72 -34.13 18.72
CA PRO A 323 -6.39 -32.69 18.56
C PRO A 323 -4.91 -32.34 18.82
N TYR A 324 -4.26 -33.08 19.72
CA TYR A 324 -2.84 -32.92 20.04
C TYR A 324 -1.92 -33.49 18.96
N GLU A 325 -2.29 -34.63 18.35
CA GLU A 325 -1.56 -35.15 17.19
C GLU A 325 -1.59 -34.14 16.04
N ILE A 326 -2.76 -33.53 15.80
CA ILE A 326 -2.94 -32.51 14.77
C ILE A 326 -2.04 -31.30 15.06
N GLY A 327 -2.04 -30.79 16.30
CA GLY A 327 -1.19 -29.66 16.68
C GLY A 327 0.31 -29.95 16.47
N ILE A 328 0.78 -31.15 16.85
CA ILE A 328 2.18 -31.57 16.65
C ILE A 328 2.48 -31.68 15.16
N PHE A 329 1.62 -32.35 14.40
CA PHE A 329 1.75 -32.54 12.96
C PHE A 329 1.84 -31.20 12.22
N LEU A 330 0.99 -30.23 12.53
CA LEU A 330 1.00 -28.92 11.86
C LEU A 330 2.35 -28.22 12.04
N TYR A 331 2.95 -28.29 13.23
CA TYR A 331 4.30 -27.77 13.46
C TYR A 331 5.41 -28.60 12.80
N ASP A 332 5.24 -29.91 12.60
CA ASP A 332 6.18 -30.74 11.86
C ASP A 332 6.14 -30.45 10.35
N TRP A 333 4.94 -30.29 9.81
CA TRP A 333 4.68 -30.10 8.38
C TRP A 333 5.01 -28.68 7.90
N ALA A 334 4.54 -27.65 8.62
CA ALA A 334 4.49 -26.29 8.12
C ALA A 334 4.85 -25.27 9.21
N ASP A 335 5.96 -25.49 9.93
CA ASP A 335 6.37 -24.65 11.05
C ASP A 335 6.45 -23.15 10.67
N PRO A 336 5.56 -22.29 11.20
CA PRO A 336 5.57 -20.86 10.90
C PRO A 336 6.70 -20.11 11.63
N ARG A 337 7.44 -20.78 12.52
CA ARG A 337 8.61 -20.19 13.19
C ARG A 337 9.73 -20.00 12.15
N PRO A 338 10.49 -18.89 12.20
CA PRO A 338 11.58 -18.67 11.26
C PRO A 338 12.60 -19.81 11.30
N ALA A 339 12.70 -20.57 10.20
CA ALA A 339 13.70 -21.62 10.03
C ALA A 339 15.10 -21.00 9.85
N GLY A 340 15.75 -20.65 10.95
CA GLY A 340 17.16 -20.25 10.97
C GLY A 340 18.06 -21.43 11.30
N THR A 341 19.17 -21.61 10.57
CA THR A 341 20.29 -22.48 10.96
C THR A 341 20.74 -22.14 12.39
N THR A 342 20.87 -23.13 13.29
CA THR A 342 21.36 -22.88 14.65
C THR A 342 22.87 -22.75 14.61
N ILE A 343 23.39 -21.69 15.23
CA ILE A 343 24.82 -21.39 15.25
C ILE A 343 25.25 -21.27 16.70
N LEU A 344 26.08 -22.21 17.15
CA LEU A 344 26.60 -22.23 18.52
C LEU A 344 28.09 -21.94 18.54
N LYS A 345 28.53 -21.17 19.51
CA LYS A 345 29.93 -21.04 19.91
C LYS A 345 30.25 -22.12 20.92
N VAL A 346 31.36 -22.82 20.76
CA VAL A 346 31.83 -23.91 21.65
C VAL A 346 33.33 -23.76 21.93
N ALA A 347 33.73 -23.82 23.21
CA ALA A 347 35.14 -23.79 23.61
C ALA A 347 35.69 -25.21 23.88
N PRO A 348 36.66 -25.72 23.09
CA PRO A 348 37.22 -27.06 23.25
C PRO A 348 38.27 -27.12 24.38
N GLY A 349 37.80 -26.95 25.62
CA GLY A 349 38.64 -26.94 26.82
C GLY A 349 39.19 -25.56 27.19
N GLU A 350 39.78 -25.49 28.38
CA GLU A 350 40.43 -24.25 28.86
C GLU A 350 41.52 -23.81 27.88
N ASN A 351 41.47 -22.54 27.46
CA ASN A 351 42.34 -21.98 26.41
C ASN A 351 42.38 -22.81 25.12
N ALA A 352 41.29 -23.53 24.80
CA ALA A 352 41.17 -24.41 23.64
C ALA A 352 42.24 -25.53 23.58
N ARG A 353 42.64 -26.07 24.74
CA ARG A 353 43.68 -27.12 24.84
C ARG A 353 43.38 -28.40 24.03
N PHE A 354 42.12 -28.70 23.72
CA PHE A 354 41.72 -29.87 22.91
C PHE A 354 41.50 -29.55 21.43
N TRP A 355 41.84 -28.34 20.98
CA TRP A 355 41.58 -27.92 19.60
C TRP A 355 42.23 -28.81 18.55
N ASP A 356 43.51 -29.16 18.72
CA ASP A 356 44.24 -29.95 17.71
C ASP A 356 43.65 -31.36 17.56
N GLU A 357 43.17 -31.92 18.66
CA GLU A 357 42.45 -33.20 18.68
C GLU A 357 41.06 -33.09 18.05
N CYS A 358 40.31 -32.02 18.35
CA CYS A 358 39.01 -31.72 17.74
C CYS A 358 39.12 -31.54 16.22
N LEU A 359 40.14 -30.82 15.76
CA LEU A 359 40.40 -30.53 14.35
C LEU A 359 40.75 -31.81 13.58
N SER A 360 41.69 -32.62 14.10
CA SER A 360 42.11 -33.87 13.46
C SER A 360 41.07 -34.99 13.56
N GLY A 361 40.29 -35.01 14.64
CA GLY A 361 39.25 -36.01 14.89
C GLY A 361 37.91 -35.72 14.22
N GLY A 362 37.68 -34.50 13.70
CA GLY A 362 36.42 -34.12 13.05
C GLY A 362 35.24 -34.00 14.02
N TYR A 363 35.48 -33.49 15.22
CA TYR A 363 34.43 -33.27 16.22
C TYR A 363 34.76 -32.06 17.11
N ILE A 364 33.79 -31.60 17.89
CA ILE A 364 33.98 -30.65 18.99
C ILE A 364 33.65 -31.32 20.32
N CYS A 365 34.38 -31.02 21.40
CA CYS A 365 34.16 -31.65 22.72
C CYS A 365 33.93 -30.64 23.85
N ILE A 366 33.18 -31.06 24.88
CA ILE A 366 33.01 -30.35 26.16
C ILE A 366 33.16 -31.32 27.35
N GLY A 367 33.44 -30.78 28.54
CA GLY A 367 33.51 -31.53 29.80
C GLY A 367 32.13 -31.86 30.37
N TRP A 368 32.07 -32.10 31.68
CA TRP A 368 30.88 -32.52 32.45
C TRP A 368 30.59 -34.03 32.47
N GLU A 369 31.63 -34.85 32.27
CA GLU A 369 31.58 -36.30 32.23
C GLU A 369 30.98 -37.00 33.47
N ASP A 370 30.99 -36.37 34.65
CA ASP A 370 30.39 -36.94 35.87
C ASP A 370 28.85 -37.06 35.75
N VAL A 371 28.23 -36.39 34.75
CA VAL A 371 26.80 -36.57 34.45
C VAL A 371 26.51 -37.83 33.63
N GLY A 372 27.51 -38.42 32.97
CA GLY A 372 27.32 -39.60 32.09
C GLY A 372 26.82 -39.27 30.68
N ASP A 373 26.57 -40.29 29.86
CA ASP A 373 26.16 -40.11 28.46
C ASP A 373 24.76 -39.48 28.35
N LEU A 374 24.67 -38.35 27.64
CA LEU A 374 23.41 -37.64 27.40
C LEU A 374 22.38 -38.46 26.63
N THR A 375 22.78 -39.49 25.88
CA THR A 375 21.83 -40.37 25.18
C THR A 375 21.05 -41.30 26.10
N GLU A 376 21.51 -41.50 27.34
CA GLU A 376 20.87 -42.39 28.32
C GLU A 376 19.70 -41.73 29.05
N PHE A 377 19.54 -40.39 28.95
CA PHE A 377 18.43 -39.67 29.56
C PHE A 377 17.22 -39.59 28.63
N GLY A 378 16.05 -39.99 29.13
CA GLY A 378 14.79 -39.93 28.38
C GLY A 378 14.21 -38.53 28.27
N SER A 379 14.63 -37.59 29.14
CA SER A 379 14.13 -36.22 29.16
C SER A 379 15.17 -35.20 29.64
N GLU A 380 14.96 -33.92 29.27
CA GLU A 380 15.78 -32.80 29.74
C GLU A 380 15.72 -32.64 31.28
N ASP A 381 14.57 -32.94 31.89
CA ASP A 381 14.38 -32.82 33.34
C ASP A 381 15.14 -33.89 34.11
N GLU A 382 15.20 -35.12 33.58
CA GLU A 382 16.01 -36.22 34.12
C GLU A 382 17.50 -35.88 34.06
N PHE A 383 17.98 -35.38 32.90
CA PHE A 383 19.33 -34.86 32.75
C PHE A 383 19.63 -33.72 33.74
N ARG A 384 18.72 -32.75 33.91
CA ARG A 384 18.92 -31.62 34.83
C ARG A 384 19.02 -32.07 36.29
N ALA A 385 18.27 -33.10 36.67
CA ALA A 385 18.35 -33.69 38.01
C ALA A 385 19.71 -34.38 38.22
N ALA A 386 20.12 -35.24 37.28
CA ALA A 386 21.42 -35.91 37.32
C ALA A 386 22.60 -34.90 37.33
N PHE A 387 22.51 -33.85 36.52
CA PHE A 387 23.52 -32.79 36.46
C PHE A 387 23.62 -32.02 37.79
N ALA A 388 22.50 -31.78 38.46
CA ALA A 388 22.48 -31.10 39.75
C ALA A 388 23.04 -31.96 40.89
N GLU A 389 22.95 -33.28 40.78
CA GLU A 389 23.54 -34.25 41.70
C GLU A 389 25.05 -34.39 41.48
N ALA A 390 25.48 -34.49 40.22
CA ALA A 390 26.88 -34.61 39.84
C ALA A 390 27.71 -33.32 40.14
N TYR A 391 27.12 -32.13 39.96
CA TYR A 391 27.87 -30.86 40.05
C TYR A 391 27.33 -29.89 41.12
N ASN A 392 28.04 -29.81 42.24
CA ASN A 392 27.71 -28.88 43.33
C ASN A 392 28.42 -27.51 43.20
N TYR A 393 27.77 -26.56 42.51
CA TYR A 393 28.22 -25.17 42.43
C TYR A 393 27.89 -24.34 43.69
N LYS A 394 28.34 -24.80 44.87
CA LYS A 394 28.11 -24.14 46.18
C LYS A 394 26.62 -23.84 46.44
N GLY A 395 25.71 -24.74 46.03
CA GLY A 395 24.27 -24.57 46.20
C GLY A 395 23.59 -23.51 45.29
N ASN A 396 24.31 -22.91 44.33
CA ASN A 396 23.72 -21.92 43.43
C ASN A 396 22.91 -22.60 42.31
N LYS A 397 21.61 -22.76 42.53
CA LYS A 397 20.64 -23.35 41.59
C LYS A 397 20.63 -22.67 40.22
N SER A 398 20.85 -21.35 40.17
CA SER A 398 20.89 -20.60 38.90
C SER A 398 22.12 -20.98 38.07
N LYS A 399 23.28 -21.13 38.72
CA LYS A 399 24.53 -21.53 38.06
C LYS A 399 24.48 -22.98 37.59
N ILE A 400 23.91 -23.89 38.39
CA ILE A 400 23.66 -25.28 38.00
C ILE A 400 22.78 -25.33 36.74
N SER A 401 21.63 -24.63 36.75
CA SER A 401 20.74 -24.58 35.60
C SER A 401 21.40 -23.97 34.36
N ALA A 402 22.20 -22.91 34.53
CA ALA A 402 22.94 -22.29 33.43
C ALA A 402 23.96 -23.25 32.80
N LYS A 403 24.68 -24.04 33.60
CA LYS A 403 25.66 -25.02 33.08
C LYS A 403 25.00 -26.25 32.47
N ALA A 404 23.93 -26.76 33.07
CA ALA A 404 23.11 -27.81 32.46
C ALA A 404 22.59 -27.38 31.07
N ASN A 405 22.16 -26.12 30.93
CA ASN A 405 21.74 -25.56 29.64
C ASN A 405 22.87 -25.52 28.58
N GLU A 406 24.13 -25.34 28.98
CA GLU A 406 25.26 -25.33 28.05
C GLU A 406 25.49 -26.72 27.45
N VAL A 407 25.49 -27.75 28.30
CA VAL A 407 25.67 -29.15 27.90
C VAL A 407 24.50 -29.63 27.05
N TRP A 408 23.27 -29.36 27.47
CA TRP A 408 22.07 -29.75 26.73
C TRP A 408 21.97 -29.08 25.35
N ARG A 409 22.40 -27.82 25.21
CA ARG A 409 22.44 -27.14 23.91
C ARG A 409 23.39 -27.80 22.92
N LEU A 410 24.50 -28.38 23.40
CA LEU A 410 25.41 -29.12 22.54
C LEU A 410 24.72 -30.39 22.00
N TYR A 411 24.00 -31.11 22.87
CA TYR A 411 23.23 -32.30 22.49
C TYR A 411 22.13 -32.02 21.46
N GLN A 412 21.51 -30.83 21.51
CA GLN A 412 20.42 -30.43 20.60
C GLN A 412 20.85 -30.06 19.17
N LEU A 413 22.16 -30.04 18.87
CA LEU A 413 22.66 -29.73 17.54
C LEU A 413 22.24 -30.79 16.51
N LYS A 414 21.71 -30.35 15.37
CA LYS A 414 21.26 -31.23 14.28
C LYS A 414 22.21 -31.18 13.08
N PRO A 415 22.20 -32.20 12.21
CA PRO A 415 22.96 -32.15 10.95
C PRO A 415 22.64 -30.87 10.15
N GLY A 416 23.68 -30.14 9.74
CA GLY A 416 23.56 -28.85 9.05
C GLY A 416 23.62 -27.61 9.95
N ASP A 417 23.54 -27.75 11.28
CA ASP A 417 23.84 -26.66 12.22
C ASP A 417 25.34 -26.34 12.24
N LEU A 418 25.69 -25.16 12.76
CA LEU A 418 27.05 -24.63 12.74
C LEU A 418 27.64 -24.47 14.14
N VAL A 419 28.90 -24.85 14.29
CA VAL A 419 29.69 -24.71 15.52
C VAL A 419 30.85 -23.77 15.26
N VAL A 420 30.95 -22.68 16.00
CA VAL A 420 32.09 -21.76 16.00
C VAL A 420 33.03 -22.16 17.16
N ALA A 421 34.19 -22.73 16.83
CA ALA A 421 35.23 -23.06 17.80
C ALA A 421 36.00 -21.78 18.17
N ASN A 422 36.26 -21.55 19.47
CA ASN A 422 36.94 -20.34 19.92
C ASN A 422 38.06 -20.61 20.94
N ARG A 423 39.02 -19.70 21.01
CA ARG A 423 40.02 -19.59 22.09
C ARG A 423 39.88 -18.22 22.79
N GLY A 424 39.67 -18.26 24.11
CA GLY A 424 39.44 -17.05 24.91
C GLY A 424 38.22 -16.25 24.43
N THR A 425 38.27 -14.92 24.59
CA THR A 425 37.14 -14.03 24.25
C THR A 425 37.26 -13.39 22.87
N ARG A 426 38.37 -13.61 22.15
CA ARG A 426 38.66 -12.91 20.89
C ARG A 426 38.97 -13.81 19.73
N GLU A 427 39.43 -15.04 19.94
CA GLU A 427 39.94 -15.86 18.84
C GLU A 427 38.87 -16.88 18.42
N VAL A 428 38.56 -16.93 17.13
CA VAL A 428 37.79 -18.00 16.50
C VAL A 428 38.77 -18.89 15.74
N LEU A 429 38.71 -20.19 16.02
CA LEU A 429 39.66 -21.18 15.51
C LEU A 429 39.17 -21.82 14.21
N ALA A 430 37.87 -22.07 14.08
CA ALA A 430 37.23 -22.59 12.87
C ALA A 430 35.70 -22.55 13.01
N VAL A 431 35.00 -22.83 11.92
CA VAL A 431 33.58 -23.15 11.94
C VAL A 431 33.37 -24.56 11.44
N GLY A 432 32.66 -25.39 12.20
CA GLY A 432 32.31 -26.76 11.84
C GLY A 432 30.85 -26.87 11.46
N THR A 433 30.54 -27.58 10.38
CA THR A 433 29.15 -27.99 10.08
C THR A 433 28.88 -29.35 10.71
N VAL A 434 27.85 -29.45 11.55
CA VAL A 434 27.46 -30.70 12.20
C VAL A 434 27.08 -31.72 11.14
N ASN A 435 27.69 -32.90 11.21
CA ASN A 435 27.48 -33.96 10.23
C ASN A 435 26.37 -34.94 10.68
N GLN A 436 26.13 -35.98 9.90
CA GLN A 436 25.06 -36.95 10.14
C GLN A 436 25.24 -37.77 11.43
N GLU A 437 26.46 -37.86 11.98
CA GLU A 437 26.71 -38.60 13.23
C GLU A 437 26.25 -37.83 14.47
N GLY A 438 26.17 -36.48 14.39
CA GLY A 438 25.64 -35.65 15.48
C GLY A 438 26.40 -35.79 16.80
N TYR A 439 25.67 -35.80 17.92
CA TYR A 439 26.24 -35.99 19.27
C TYR A 439 26.71 -37.44 19.48
N ARG A 440 27.86 -37.59 20.14
CA ARG A 440 28.46 -38.87 20.50
C ARG A 440 29.19 -38.80 21.84
N TRP A 441 28.93 -39.77 22.70
CA TRP A 441 29.76 -40.05 23.87
C TRP A 441 31.01 -40.83 23.47
N ARG A 442 32.16 -40.38 23.96
CA ARG A 442 33.49 -40.93 23.64
C ARG A 442 34.16 -41.44 24.91
N ASP A 443 33.96 -42.72 25.17
CA ASP A 443 34.54 -43.49 26.29
C ASP A 443 36.06 -43.73 26.12
N ASP A 444 36.57 -43.59 24.89
CA ASP A 444 37.99 -43.60 24.56
C ASP A 444 38.76 -42.37 25.08
N ARG A 445 38.05 -41.32 25.54
CA ARG A 445 38.64 -40.13 26.16
C ARG A 445 38.62 -40.23 27.68
N SER A 446 39.69 -39.78 28.33
CA SER A 446 39.78 -39.70 29.80
C SER A 446 39.12 -38.47 30.42
N GLU A 447 38.89 -37.42 29.62
CA GLU A 447 38.17 -36.20 30.01
C GLU A 447 37.53 -35.57 28.75
N TYR A 448 36.48 -34.75 28.92
CA TYR A 448 35.74 -34.13 27.81
C TYR A 448 35.07 -35.15 26.86
N GLN A 449 34.33 -36.10 27.44
CA GLN A 449 33.75 -37.24 26.73
C GLN A 449 32.51 -36.89 25.89
N HIS A 450 31.90 -35.72 26.10
CA HIS A 450 30.77 -35.24 25.30
C HIS A 450 31.24 -34.62 23.99
N THR A 451 30.94 -35.25 22.86
CA THR A 451 31.37 -34.76 21.54
C THR A 451 30.23 -34.57 20.54
N VAL A 452 30.43 -33.70 19.56
CA VAL A 452 29.57 -33.57 18.38
C VAL A 452 30.43 -33.65 17.13
N SER A 453 30.13 -34.58 16.23
CA SER A 453 30.85 -34.76 14.98
C SER A 453 30.57 -33.60 14.01
N VAL A 454 31.64 -32.98 13.49
CA VAL A 454 31.57 -31.79 12.62
C VAL A 454 32.58 -31.87 11.48
N ASN A 455 32.21 -31.29 10.34
CA ASN A 455 33.12 -31.04 9.22
C ASN A 455 33.70 -29.63 9.38
N TRP A 456 34.97 -29.53 9.77
CA TRP A 456 35.63 -28.26 10.04
C TRP A 456 35.99 -27.48 8.77
N ASP A 457 35.73 -26.17 8.82
CA ASP A 457 36.23 -25.17 7.90
C ASP A 457 37.09 -24.16 8.67
N THR A 458 38.42 -24.32 8.54
CA THR A 458 39.41 -23.44 9.15
C THR A 458 39.57 -22.11 8.42
N GLY A 459 38.91 -21.91 7.27
CA GLY A 459 38.90 -20.63 6.57
C GLY A 459 38.33 -19.51 7.44
N TYR A 460 37.45 -19.86 8.38
CA TYR A 460 36.84 -18.92 9.34
C TYR A 460 37.74 -18.52 10.52
N ALA A 461 38.95 -19.08 10.63
CA ALA A 461 39.88 -18.78 11.70
C ALA A 461 40.25 -17.29 11.68
N GLN A 462 39.98 -16.56 12.77
CA GLN A 462 40.23 -15.12 12.85
C GLN A 462 40.29 -14.62 14.29
N THR A 463 40.94 -13.47 14.49
CA THR A 463 40.84 -12.71 15.74
C THR A 463 39.77 -11.62 15.62
N LEU A 464 38.80 -11.66 16.51
CA LEU A 464 37.73 -10.68 16.58
C LEU A 464 38.26 -9.31 17.04
N PRO A 465 37.80 -8.22 16.38
CA PRO A 465 38.24 -6.87 16.68
C PRO A 465 37.84 -6.39 18.08
N GLU A 466 36.77 -6.92 18.66
CA GLU A 466 36.34 -6.64 20.04
C GLU A 466 36.13 -7.95 20.82
N PRO A 467 36.49 -8.01 22.12
CA PRO A 467 36.34 -9.22 22.93
C PRO A 467 34.88 -9.48 23.27
N GLN A 468 34.44 -10.70 23.00
CA GLN A 468 33.15 -11.21 23.41
C GLN A 468 33.19 -11.52 24.91
N LYS A 469 32.88 -10.52 25.75
CA LYS A 469 32.99 -10.61 27.22
C LYS A 469 32.27 -11.83 27.82
N SER A 470 31.16 -12.25 27.22
CA SER A 470 30.38 -13.42 27.65
C SER A 470 31.10 -14.76 27.41
N TRP A 471 32.04 -14.83 26.47
CA TRP A 471 32.78 -16.06 26.15
C TRP A 471 33.79 -16.44 27.24
N ALA A 472 34.14 -15.51 28.13
CA ALA A 472 35.05 -15.78 29.25
C ALA A 472 34.48 -16.78 30.26
N THR A 473 33.15 -16.89 30.37
CA THR A 473 32.49 -17.65 31.44
C THR A 473 31.52 -18.72 30.92
N VAL A 474 31.22 -18.73 29.62
CA VAL A 474 30.23 -19.60 28.97
C VAL A 474 30.95 -20.49 27.94
N THR A 475 30.79 -21.81 28.06
CA THR A 475 31.42 -22.82 27.19
C THR A 475 30.61 -23.01 25.92
N VAL A 476 29.29 -23.12 26.03
CA VAL A 476 28.36 -23.26 24.87
C VAL A 476 27.34 -22.12 24.84
N ALA A 477 27.31 -21.34 23.77
CA ALA A 477 26.42 -20.18 23.63
C ALA A 477 25.87 -20.05 22.21
N LYS A 478 24.67 -19.52 22.03
CA LYS A 478 24.19 -19.13 20.69
C LYS A 478 25.02 -17.96 20.17
N VAL A 479 25.37 -18.00 18.89
CA VAL A 479 26.02 -16.90 18.17
C VAL A 479 24.93 -15.96 17.64
N PRO A 480 24.90 -14.68 18.06
CA PRO A 480 23.96 -13.70 17.50
C PRO A 480 24.15 -13.53 15.98
N ALA A 481 23.08 -13.24 15.26
CA ALA A 481 23.10 -13.10 13.80
C ALA A 481 24.14 -12.07 13.32
N GLU A 482 24.32 -10.97 14.03
CA GLU A 482 25.34 -9.95 13.73
C GLU A 482 26.78 -10.45 13.89
N LEU A 483 27.05 -11.23 14.95
CA LEU A 483 28.36 -11.85 15.14
C LEU A 483 28.63 -12.93 14.08
N TRP A 484 27.59 -13.63 13.63
CA TRP A 484 27.74 -14.59 12.53
C TRP A 484 28.02 -13.90 11.18
N LYS A 485 27.34 -12.79 10.90
CA LYS A 485 27.60 -11.95 9.71
C LYS A 485 29.03 -11.42 9.69
N SER A 486 29.60 -11.05 10.85
CA SER A 486 30.99 -10.60 10.93
C SER A 486 32.00 -11.73 10.75
N LEU A 487 31.77 -12.91 11.35
CA LEU A 487 32.63 -14.08 11.18
C LEU A 487 32.73 -14.55 9.73
N ARG A 488 31.64 -14.46 8.95
CA ARG A 488 31.63 -14.78 7.50
C ARG A 488 32.46 -13.85 6.63
N LYS A 489 32.76 -12.63 7.09
CA LYS A 489 33.56 -11.66 6.33
C LYS A 489 35.08 -11.82 6.56
N GLY A 490 35.49 -12.61 7.56
CA GLY A 490 36.87 -12.64 8.07
C GLY A 490 37.84 -13.65 7.44
N VAL A 491 37.51 -14.33 6.34
CA VAL A 491 38.45 -15.23 5.66
C VAL A 491 39.43 -14.40 4.81
N VAL A 492 40.60 -14.09 5.36
CA VAL A 492 41.73 -13.50 4.62
C VAL A 492 42.89 -14.50 4.64
N ILE A 493 43.24 -15.02 3.47
CA ILE A 493 44.49 -15.77 3.23
C ILE A 493 45.60 -14.73 3.09
N ASP A 494 46.62 -14.84 3.94
CA ASP A 494 47.79 -13.95 4.03
C ASP A 494 48.92 -14.45 3.06
N PRO A 495 50.01 -13.70 2.80
CA PRO A 495 50.08 -12.74 1.69
C PRO A 495 51.31 -12.95 0.77
N VAL A 496 51.18 -12.56 -0.51
CA VAL A 496 52.33 -12.07 -1.30
C VAL A 496 51.84 -10.96 -2.24
N GLY A 497 52.11 -9.70 -1.88
CA GLY A 497 51.89 -8.54 -2.75
C GLY A 497 51.43 -7.28 -2.01
N PRO A 498 51.83 -6.07 -2.45
CA PRO A 498 51.80 -4.85 -1.65
C PRO A 498 50.38 -4.44 -1.24
N ALA A 499 50.28 -3.97 0.00
CA ALA A 499 49.06 -3.72 0.77
C ALA A 499 47.97 -2.95 0.00
N ILE A 500 46.76 -3.53 -0.02
CA ILE A 500 45.51 -2.82 -0.35
C ILE A 500 44.62 -2.87 0.90
N VAL A 501 44.33 -1.69 1.44
CA VAL A 501 43.44 -1.44 2.57
C VAL A 501 42.01 -1.96 2.26
N PRO A 502 41.37 -2.82 3.08
CA PRO A 502 40.03 -3.31 2.77
C PRO A 502 39.00 -2.18 2.96
N ALA A 503 38.36 -1.76 1.88
CA ALA A 503 37.30 -0.76 1.92
C ALA A 503 35.97 -1.35 2.37
N GLU A 504 35.12 -0.52 2.98
CA GLU A 504 33.71 -0.84 3.23
C GLU A 504 33.05 -1.37 1.94
N LYS A 505 32.24 -2.43 2.06
CA LYS A 505 31.58 -3.09 0.93
C LYS A 505 30.87 -2.09 0.01
N LEU A 506 30.19 -1.09 0.58
CA LEU A 506 29.49 -0.04 -0.17
C LEU A 506 30.42 0.76 -1.10
N LEU A 507 31.61 1.15 -0.63
CA LEU A 507 32.58 1.89 -1.44
C LEU A 507 33.13 1.02 -2.58
N THR A 508 33.29 -0.28 -2.31
CA THR A 508 33.70 -1.27 -3.31
C THR A 508 32.62 -1.46 -4.37
N ASP A 509 31.36 -1.61 -3.97
CA ASP A 509 30.21 -1.73 -4.89
C ASP A 509 30.11 -0.50 -5.81
N ILE A 510 30.29 0.71 -5.27
CA ILE A 510 30.31 1.95 -6.08
C ILE A 510 31.50 1.95 -7.05
N ALA A 511 32.68 1.49 -6.61
CA ALA A 511 33.86 1.41 -7.47
C ALA A 511 33.67 0.42 -8.63
N GLU A 512 33.05 -0.73 -8.39
CA GLU A 512 32.74 -1.71 -9.43
C GLU A 512 31.74 -1.17 -10.45
N LEU A 513 30.70 -0.48 -9.97
CA LEU A 513 29.72 0.17 -10.84
C LEU A 513 30.37 1.29 -11.68
N LEU A 514 31.25 2.09 -11.08
CA LEU A 514 32.02 3.12 -11.80
C LEU A 514 33.05 2.51 -12.76
N ALA A 515 33.67 1.39 -12.44
CA ALA A 515 34.55 0.69 -13.36
C ALA A 515 33.77 0.21 -14.60
N ARG A 516 32.58 -0.36 -14.39
CA ARG A 516 31.74 -0.91 -15.46
C ARG A 516 31.07 0.16 -16.32
N LYS A 517 30.50 1.20 -15.69
CA LYS A 517 29.65 2.19 -16.38
C LYS A 517 30.29 3.56 -16.52
N LYS A 518 31.35 3.88 -15.77
CA LYS A 518 31.97 5.22 -15.64
C LYS A 518 31.08 6.31 -15.06
N GLN A 519 29.80 6.02 -14.85
CA GLN A 519 28.86 6.91 -14.19
C GLN A 519 27.87 6.13 -13.31
N VAL A 520 27.66 6.62 -12.09
CA VAL A 520 26.79 6.03 -11.07
C VAL A 520 25.90 7.10 -10.47
N VAL A 521 24.66 6.76 -10.13
CA VAL A 521 23.73 7.58 -9.35
C VAL A 521 23.39 6.85 -8.06
N LEU A 522 23.72 7.45 -6.92
CA LEU A 522 23.26 7.04 -5.60
C LEU A 522 21.87 7.64 -5.37
N TYR A 523 20.85 6.80 -5.16
CA TYR A 523 19.48 7.28 -5.04
C TYR A 523 18.75 6.73 -3.83
N GLY A 524 17.80 7.49 -3.30
CA GLY A 524 16.94 7.03 -2.20
C GLY A 524 16.32 8.18 -1.41
N PRO A 525 15.55 7.85 -0.35
CA PRO A 525 14.85 8.84 0.47
C PRO A 525 15.79 9.88 1.12
N PRO A 526 15.31 11.06 1.51
CA PRO A 526 16.15 12.08 2.14
C PRO A 526 16.70 11.58 3.50
N GLY A 527 17.90 12.03 3.84
CA GLY A 527 18.55 11.67 5.10
C GLY A 527 19.24 10.29 5.15
N THR A 528 19.43 9.61 4.00
CA THR A 528 20.08 8.28 3.95
C THR A 528 21.60 8.33 3.79
N GLY A 529 22.22 9.52 3.96
CA GLY A 529 23.67 9.65 3.88
C GLY A 529 24.26 9.58 2.46
N LYS A 530 23.48 9.86 1.40
CA LYS A 530 23.95 9.83 0.01
C LYS A 530 25.15 10.75 -0.22
N THR A 531 25.03 12.05 0.07
CA THR A 531 26.11 13.04 -0.10
C THR A 531 27.33 12.71 0.76
N TYR A 532 27.12 12.24 1.99
CA TYR A 532 28.17 11.73 2.88
C TYR A 532 28.95 10.57 2.24
N THR A 533 28.22 9.57 1.72
CA THR A 533 28.80 8.40 1.05
C THR A 533 29.57 8.81 -0.20
N SER A 534 29.04 9.74 -1.00
CA SER A 534 29.71 10.23 -2.22
C SER A 534 31.05 10.90 -1.93
N LEU A 535 31.14 11.70 -0.87
CA LEU A 535 32.37 12.41 -0.49
C LEU A 535 33.41 11.45 0.10
N ARG A 536 33.00 10.50 0.95
CA ARG A 536 33.90 9.44 1.45
C ARG A 536 34.42 8.58 0.31
N PHE A 537 33.55 8.20 -0.62
CA PHE A 537 33.93 7.48 -1.82
C PHE A 537 34.96 8.26 -2.64
N ALA A 538 34.73 9.56 -2.86
CA ALA A 538 35.64 10.39 -3.65
C ALA A 538 37.06 10.40 -3.08
N ILE A 539 37.21 10.65 -1.77
CA ILE A 539 38.52 10.65 -1.10
C ILE A 539 39.16 9.27 -1.16
N TRP A 540 38.44 8.22 -0.73
CA TRP A 540 38.96 6.86 -0.75
C TRP A 540 39.39 6.43 -2.15
N TRP A 541 38.54 6.65 -3.16
CA TRP A 541 38.76 6.17 -4.53
C TRP A 541 39.88 6.92 -5.25
N LEU A 542 39.99 8.24 -5.04
CA LEU A 542 41.03 9.09 -5.62
C LEU A 542 42.37 8.92 -4.90
N ALA A 543 42.41 8.93 -3.56
CA ALA A 543 43.64 8.75 -2.79
C ALA A 543 44.26 7.36 -3.01
N THR A 544 43.44 6.31 -3.12
CA THR A 544 43.93 4.95 -3.45
C THR A 544 44.53 4.85 -4.86
N ARG A 545 44.14 5.74 -5.78
CA ARG A 545 44.61 5.74 -7.18
C ARG A 545 45.69 6.79 -7.46
N MET A 546 45.93 7.67 -6.51
CA MET A 546 46.96 8.71 -6.55
C MET A 546 47.74 8.71 -5.23
N PRO A 547 48.45 7.62 -4.91
CA PRO A 547 49.17 7.48 -3.64
C PRO A 547 50.24 8.56 -3.43
N GLU A 548 50.73 9.20 -4.50
CA GLU A 548 51.66 10.34 -4.47
C GLU A 548 51.09 11.61 -3.80
N THR A 549 49.78 11.67 -3.58
CA THR A 549 49.12 12.81 -2.92
C THR A 549 49.25 12.81 -1.40
N GLU A 550 49.79 11.72 -0.80
CA GLU A 550 49.91 11.52 0.65
C GLU A 550 48.59 11.70 1.42
N LEU A 551 47.46 11.59 0.73
CA LEU A 551 46.13 11.70 1.32
C LEU A 551 45.75 10.40 2.03
N ASP A 552 45.18 10.52 3.23
CA ASP A 552 44.63 9.38 3.96
C ASP A 552 43.31 8.93 3.29
N PRO A 553 43.25 7.74 2.66
CA PRO A 553 42.04 7.23 2.01
C PRO A 553 40.94 6.86 3.01
N LEU A 554 41.25 6.79 4.31
CA LEU A 554 40.30 6.48 5.38
C LEU A 554 39.97 7.69 6.26
N ALA A 555 40.30 8.92 5.81
CA ALA A 555 40.05 10.12 6.60
C ALA A 555 38.59 10.19 7.09
N ASP A 556 38.41 10.37 8.40
CA ASP A 556 37.09 10.41 9.02
C ASP A 556 36.33 11.70 8.69
N TYR A 557 35.09 11.56 8.24
CA TYR A 557 34.23 12.69 7.89
C TYR A 557 34.11 13.71 9.05
N GLY A 558 34.21 14.99 8.72
CA GLY A 558 34.13 16.08 9.71
C GLY A 558 35.45 16.43 10.40
N THR A 559 36.49 15.58 10.30
CA THR A 559 37.83 15.89 10.82
C THR A 559 38.58 16.92 9.97
N ALA A 560 39.61 17.53 10.55
CA ALA A 560 40.52 18.41 9.80
C ALA A 560 41.27 17.66 8.69
N GLY A 561 41.54 16.35 8.87
CA GLY A 561 42.16 15.51 7.85
C GLY A 561 41.29 15.34 6.62
N PHE A 562 40.00 15.07 6.81
CA PHE A 562 39.03 14.94 5.72
C PHE A 562 38.87 16.22 4.89
N ARG A 563 38.79 17.38 5.55
CA ARG A 563 38.70 18.67 4.85
C ARG A 563 39.93 18.95 4.01
N ARG A 564 41.13 18.75 4.58
CA ARG A 564 42.38 18.89 3.84
C ARG A 564 42.46 17.97 2.63
N ALA A 565 41.99 16.73 2.75
CA ALA A 565 41.97 15.80 1.63
C ALA A 565 41.00 16.24 0.53
N LEU A 566 39.82 16.74 0.90
CA LEU A 566 38.85 17.27 -0.05
C LEU A 566 39.40 18.51 -0.79
N ASP A 567 39.92 19.47 -0.04
CA ASP A 567 40.50 20.70 -0.57
C ASP A 567 41.66 20.39 -1.52
N ALA A 568 42.57 19.49 -1.15
CA ALA A 568 43.68 19.08 -1.99
C ALA A 568 43.24 18.43 -3.32
N LEU A 569 42.19 17.60 -3.29
CA LEU A 569 41.64 16.96 -4.50
C LEU A 569 40.91 17.96 -5.40
N GLN A 570 40.26 18.98 -4.82
CA GLN A 570 39.58 20.04 -5.54
C GLN A 570 40.55 21.05 -6.14
N ASP A 571 41.55 21.50 -5.38
CA ASP A 571 42.60 22.40 -5.83
C ASP A 571 43.46 21.76 -6.93
N GLY A 572 43.70 20.44 -6.81
CA GLY A 572 44.34 19.64 -7.85
C GLY A 572 43.45 19.36 -9.07
N GLY A 573 42.16 19.73 -9.04
CA GLY A 573 41.20 19.53 -10.12
C GLY A 573 40.75 18.08 -10.33
N HIS A 574 41.19 17.14 -9.49
CA HIS A 574 40.84 15.71 -9.58
C HIS A 574 39.42 15.40 -9.10
N LEU A 575 38.91 16.21 -8.17
CA LEU A 575 37.52 16.19 -7.74
C LEU A 575 36.85 17.51 -8.13
N THR A 576 35.77 17.43 -8.89
CA THR A 576 34.91 18.59 -9.17
C THR A 576 33.53 18.30 -8.61
N GLN A 577 32.98 19.23 -7.80
CA GLN A 577 31.64 19.11 -7.26
C GLN A 577 30.72 20.17 -7.87
N VAL A 578 29.50 19.76 -8.22
CA VAL A 578 28.46 20.64 -8.74
C VAL A 578 27.10 20.20 -8.21
N THR A 579 26.19 21.14 -7.98
CA THR A 579 24.80 20.86 -7.61
C THR A 579 23.89 21.36 -8.73
N PHE A 580 22.95 20.52 -9.19
CA PHE A 580 21.98 20.95 -10.21
C PHE A 580 20.79 21.69 -9.59
N HIS A 581 20.39 22.77 -10.25
CA HIS A 581 19.18 23.52 -9.92
C HIS A 581 18.30 23.68 -11.16
N PRO A 582 17.00 24.03 -11.05
CA PRO A 582 16.08 24.06 -12.19
C PRO A 582 16.51 24.96 -13.37
N ALA A 583 17.29 26.02 -13.10
CA ALA A 583 17.82 26.92 -14.11
C ALA A 583 19.16 26.48 -14.73
N TYR A 584 19.75 25.35 -14.29
CA TYR A 584 21.08 24.90 -14.72
C TYR A 584 21.01 24.36 -16.15
N GLY A 585 21.85 24.86 -17.04
CA GLY A 585 21.74 24.61 -18.48
C GLY A 585 22.99 23.99 -19.13
N TYR A 586 22.87 23.74 -20.43
CA TYR A 586 23.98 23.29 -21.28
C TYR A 586 25.13 24.32 -21.27
N GLU A 587 24.78 25.59 -21.21
CA GLU A 587 25.70 26.73 -21.24
C GLU A 587 26.59 26.84 -19.99
N ASP A 588 26.12 26.28 -18.87
CA ASP A 588 26.87 26.24 -17.60
C ASP A 588 27.76 24.99 -17.52
N PHE A 589 27.30 23.88 -18.10
CA PHE A 589 27.94 22.58 -17.98
C PHE A 589 28.95 22.31 -19.09
N ILE A 590 28.64 22.70 -20.34
CA ILE A 590 29.44 22.37 -21.53
C ILE A 590 30.16 23.58 -22.10
N GLU A 591 29.44 24.56 -22.65
CA GLU A 591 29.99 25.84 -23.11
C GLU A 591 28.87 26.82 -23.45
N GLY A 592 29.12 28.12 -23.25
CA GLY A 592 28.13 29.16 -23.53
C GLY A 592 28.77 30.53 -23.74
N PHE A 593 28.10 31.39 -24.51
CA PHE A 593 28.51 32.78 -24.68
C PHE A 593 28.18 33.59 -23.43
N ARG A 594 29.18 34.29 -22.87
CA ARG A 594 29.02 35.19 -21.74
C ARG A 594 29.40 36.62 -22.14
N PRO A 595 28.62 37.64 -21.76
CA PRO A 595 29.00 39.01 -21.97
C PRO A 595 30.20 39.39 -21.09
N VAL A 596 31.17 40.10 -21.66
CA VAL A 596 32.28 40.75 -20.95
C VAL A 596 32.36 42.20 -21.40
N GLU A 597 32.82 43.10 -20.53
CA GLU A 597 33.11 44.48 -20.92
C GLU A 597 34.24 44.52 -21.96
N GLY A 598 33.98 45.20 -23.07
CA GLY A 598 34.99 45.57 -24.07
C GLY A 598 35.78 46.80 -23.61
N GLY A 599 37.00 46.97 -24.12
CA GLY A 599 37.89 48.09 -23.76
C GLY A 599 37.36 49.48 -24.11
N ASP A 600 36.27 49.53 -24.86
CA ASP A 600 35.58 50.67 -25.44
C ASP A 600 34.21 50.95 -24.76
N GLY A 601 33.91 50.28 -23.64
CA GLY A 601 32.68 50.47 -22.86
C GLY A 601 31.43 49.77 -23.45
N GLY A 602 31.60 48.98 -24.52
CA GLY A 602 30.56 48.12 -25.11
C GLY A 602 30.59 46.68 -24.58
N LEU A 603 29.54 45.90 -24.81
CA LEU A 603 29.48 44.48 -24.42
C LEU A 603 30.01 43.58 -25.54
N ARG A 604 30.98 42.72 -25.22
CA ARG A 604 31.49 41.67 -26.12
C ARG A 604 31.04 40.29 -25.64
N LEU A 605 30.48 39.48 -26.53
CA LEU A 605 30.18 38.08 -26.22
C LEU A 605 31.43 37.22 -26.38
N VAL A 606 31.84 36.54 -25.32
CA VAL A 606 32.98 35.62 -25.32
C VAL A 606 32.47 34.23 -24.98
N LEU A 607 32.82 33.25 -25.81
CA LEU A 607 32.53 31.85 -25.55
C LEU A 607 33.37 31.39 -24.35
N ARG A 608 32.72 30.85 -23.31
CA ARG A 608 33.37 30.26 -22.14
C ARG A 608 33.02 28.79 -22.02
N ASP A 609 34.02 27.98 -21.68
CA ASP A 609 33.87 26.55 -21.46
C ASP A 609 33.22 26.28 -20.10
N GLY A 610 32.24 25.39 -20.08
CA GLY A 610 31.49 24.98 -18.90
C GLY A 610 32.26 23.97 -18.03
N ILE A 611 31.68 23.63 -16.87
CA ILE A 611 32.36 22.82 -15.84
C ILE A 611 32.81 21.46 -16.38
N PHE A 612 31.94 20.70 -17.04
CA PHE A 612 32.24 19.36 -17.54
C PHE A 612 33.29 19.39 -18.64
N LYS A 613 33.24 20.39 -19.51
CA LYS A 613 34.23 20.56 -20.58
C LYS A 613 35.62 20.82 -20.02
N ARG A 614 35.76 21.71 -19.03
CA ARG A 614 37.05 21.97 -18.36
C ARG A 614 37.61 20.71 -17.67
N VAL A 615 36.76 19.92 -17.02
CA VAL A 615 37.17 18.63 -16.43
C VAL A 615 37.67 17.67 -17.50
N CYS A 616 36.97 17.57 -18.63
CA CYS A 616 37.39 16.72 -19.75
C CYS A 616 38.70 17.18 -20.38
N GLU A 617 38.92 18.48 -20.53
CA GLU A 617 40.18 19.02 -21.06
C GLU A 617 41.36 18.77 -20.12
N ALA A 618 41.17 18.97 -18.80
CA ALA A 618 42.17 18.64 -17.80
C ALA A 618 42.50 17.14 -17.76
N ALA A 619 41.47 16.29 -17.87
CA ALA A 619 41.62 14.84 -17.92
C ALA A 619 42.29 14.34 -19.21
N ALA A 620 42.03 14.99 -20.34
CA ALA A 620 42.70 14.68 -21.61
C ALA A 620 44.18 15.05 -21.59
N ALA A 621 44.55 16.14 -20.88
CA ALA A 621 45.94 16.53 -20.70
C ALA A 621 46.72 15.58 -19.77
N ASN A 622 46.02 14.83 -18.90
CA ASN A 622 46.62 13.89 -17.94
C ASN A 622 45.91 12.52 -17.96
N PRO A 623 46.09 11.70 -19.02
CA PRO A 623 45.32 10.47 -19.22
C PRO A 623 45.50 9.41 -18.13
N GLU A 624 46.66 9.39 -17.49
CA GLU A 624 47.02 8.42 -16.43
C GLU A 624 46.36 8.71 -15.09
N ARG A 625 45.78 9.91 -14.91
CA ARG A 625 45.19 10.33 -13.63
C ARG A 625 43.66 10.25 -13.67
N PRO A 626 43.00 9.76 -12.61
CA PRO A 626 41.54 9.76 -12.54
C PRO A 626 40.98 11.15 -12.25
N TYR A 627 39.81 11.45 -12.83
CA TYR A 627 39.03 12.65 -12.55
C TYR A 627 37.60 12.24 -12.19
N LEU A 628 37.08 12.75 -11.08
CA LEU A 628 35.74 12.47 -10.57
C LEU A 628 34.90 13.74 -10.55
N LEU A 629 33.78 13.73 -11.26
CA LEU A 629 32.75 14.75 -11.19
C LEU A 629 31.60 14.26 -10.30
N LEU A 630 31.42 14.94 -9.17
CA LEU A 630 30.32 14.69 -8.23
C LEU A 630 29.17 15.66 -8.52
N ILE A 631 28.00 15.12 -8.91
CA ILE A 631 26.79 15.90 -9.22
C ILE A 631 25.75 15.67 -8.12
N ASP A 632 25.61 16.64 -7.23
CA ASP A 632 24.58 16.60 -6.19
C ASP A 632 23.21 17.01 -6.77
N GLU A 633 22.14 16.37 -6.31
CA GLU A 633 20.75 16.62 -6.76
C GLU A 633 20.56 16.55 -8.29
N ILE A 634 21.13 15.51 -8.92
CA ILE A 634 21.20 15.37 -10.39
C ILE A 634 19.84 15.49 -11.08
N ASN A 635 18.75 15.12 -10.39
CA ASN A 635 17.38 15.12 -10.89
C ASN A 635 16.64 16.46 -10.76
N ARG A 636 17.25 17.49 -10.16
CA ARG A 636 16.72 18.86 -10.13
C ARG A 636 17.03 19.65 -11.40
N GLY A 637 17.97 19.18 -12.21
CA GLY A 637 18.26 19.69 -13.55
C GLY A 637 17.56 18.89 -14.66
N ASP A 638 17.32 19.53 -15.81
CA ASP A 638 16.88 18.84 -17.03
C ASP A 638 18.08 18.12 -17.67
N ILE A 639 18.42 16.93 -17.17
CA ILE A 639 19.65 16.20 -17.56
C ILE A 639 19.79 16.03 -19.08
N PRO A 640 18.75 15.63 -19.85
CA PRO A 640 18.85 15.57 -21.32
C PRO A 640 19.23 16.91 -21.94
N LYS A 641 18.70 18.02 -21.42
CA LYS A 641 19.02 19.37 -21.90
C LYS A 641 20.42 19.81 -21.49
N ILE A 642 20.85 19.50 -20.26
CA ILE A 642 22.17 19.86 -19.73
C ILE A 642 23.29 19.11 -20.48
N LEU A 643 23.07 17.82 -20.78
CA LEU A 643 24.05 17.00 -21.49
C LEU A 643 23.96 17.14 -23.01
N GLY A 644 22.81 17.55 -23.55
CA GLY A 644 22.61 17.72 -24.99
C GLY A 644 22.99 16.46 -25.78
N GLU A 645 23.80 16.65 -26.81
CA GLU A 645 24.35 15.61 -27.68
C GLU A 645 25.41 14.72 -27.00
N LEU A 646 25.99 15.16 -25.88
CA LEU A 646 27.03 14.46 -25.13
C LEU A 646 26.51 13.31 -24.29
N ILE A 647 25.19 13.22 -24.15
CA ILE A 647 24.53 12.13 -23.43
C ILE A 647 24.97 10.74 -23.94
N THR A 648 25.34 10.63 -25.22
CA THR A 648 25.85 9.40 -25.83
C THR A 648 27.32 9.13 -25.50
N LEU A 649 28.13 10.18 -25.33
CA LEU A 649 29.57 10.07 -25.07
C LEU A 649 29.91 9.69 -23.63
N LEU A 650 28.92 9.70 -22.73
CA LEU A 650 29.09 9.19 -21.37
C LEU A 650 29.22 7.66 -21.35
N GLU A 651 28.69 6.95 -22.35
CA GLU A 651 28.78 5.49 -22.43
C GLU A 651 30.24 5.03 -22.48
N HIS A 652 30.57 4.00 -21.71
CA HIS A 652 31.95 3.50 -21.54
C HIS A 652 32.65 3.26 -22.89
N ASP A 653 31.94 2.67 -23.87
CA ASP A 653 32.45 2.33 -25.21
C ASP A 653 32.46 3.51 -26.20
N LYS A 654 31.89 4.66 -25.83
CA LYS A 654 31.81 5.86 -26.68
C LYS A 654 32.75 6.99 -26.24
N ARG A 655 33.42 6.83 -25.09
CA ARG A 655 34.46 7.76 -24.61
C ARG A 655 35.66 7.75 -25.57
N GLY A 656 36.25 8.92 -25.81
CA GLY A 656 37.29 9.13 -26.81
C GLY A 656 36.78 9.36 -28.24
N ILE A 657 35.49 9.15 -28.52
CA ILE A 657 34.89 9.52 -29.82
C ILE A 657 34.71 11.04 -29.86
N HIS A 658 35.25 11.67 -30.90
CA HIS A 658 35.08 13.09 -31.13
C HIS A 658 33.74 13.41 -31.78
N ILE A 659 33.03 14.37 -31.22
CA ILE A 659 31.91 15.05 -31.86
C ILE A 659 32.26 16.52 -32.11
N THR A 660 31.43 17.19 -32.91
CA THR A 660 31.53 18.63 -33.13
C THR A 660 30.43 19.31 -32.32
N LEU A 661 30.83 20.18 -31.39
CA LEU A 661 29.90 20.99 -30.59
C LEU A 661 29.22 22.05 -31.49
N PRO A 662 28.09 22.67 -31.08
CA PRO A 662 27.36 23.65 -31.88
C PRO A 662 28.19 24.88 -32.24
N THR A 663 29.27 25.14 -31.50
CA THR A 663 30.24 26.22 -31.76
C THR A 663 31.27 25.87 -32.84
N GLY A 664 31.26 24.63 -33.35
CA GLY A 664 32.22 24.11 -34.33
C GLY A 664 33.49 23.51 -33.72
N ARG A 665 33.66 23.55 -32.39
CA ARG A 665 34.82 22.95 -31.69
C ARG A 665 34.66 21.43 -31.60
N ARG A 666 35.76 20.68 -31.78
CA ARG A 666 35.78 19.23 -31.56
C ARG A 666 35.88 18.94 -30.06
N PHE A 667 35.10 17.98 -29.58
CA PHE A 667 35.06 17.57 -28.18
C PHE A 667 34.91 16.06 -28.05
N ALA A 668 35.55 15.46 -27.05
CA ALA A 668 35.41 14.06 -26.68
C ALA A 668 35.48 13.94 -25.15
N VAL A 669 34.77 12.95 -24.60
CA VAL A 669 34.85 12.64 -23.16
C VAL A 669 35.98 11.63 -22.94
N PRO A 670 37.01 11.94 -22.12
CA PRO A 670 38.09 11.00 -21.82
C PRO A 670 37.63 9.77 -21.01
N SER A 671 38.39 8.68 -21.10
CA SER A 671 38.11 7.41 -20.40
C SER A 671 38.42 7.46 -18.90
N ASN A 672 39.25 8.42 -18.47
CA ASN A 672 39.64 8.67 -17.08
C ASN A 672 38.70 9.63 -16.31
N VAL A 673 37.67 10.18 -16.96
CA VAL A 673 36.61 10.97 -16.30
C VAL A 673 35.53 10.04 -15.75
N HIS A 674 35.09 10.24 -14.51
CA HIS A 674 34.06 9.44 -13.85
C HIS A 674 32.99 10.37 -13.29
N VAL A 675 31.72 9.96 -13.29
CA VAL A 675 30.60 10.79 -12.82
C VAL A 675 29.85 10.09 -11.69
N LEU A 676 29.74 10.72 -10.54
CA LEU A 676 28.97 10.22 -9.41
C LEU A 676 27.85 11.20 -9.07
N GLY A 677 26.60 10.78 -9.26
CA GLY A 677 25.42 11.59 -8.96
C GLY A 677 24.75 11.20 -7.65
N THR A 678 24.09 12.14 -6.98
CA THR A 678 23.12 11.85 -5.91
C THR A 678 21.71 12.23 -6.35
N MET A 679 20.72 11.46 -5.90
CA MET A 679 19.32 11.66 -6.26
C MET A 679 18.40 11.40 -5.06
N ASN A 680 17.66 12.42 -4.62
CA ASN A 680 16.54 12.21 -3.68
C ASN A 680 15.36 11.63 -4.45
N THR A 681 14.67 10.62 -3.90
CA THR A 681 13.45 10.05 -4.52
C THR A 681 12.14 10.65 -4.02
N ALA A 682 12.17 11.38 -2.89
CA ALA A 682 10.99 11.97 -2.27
C ALA A 682 10.66 13.41 -2.71
N ASP A 683 11.61 14.16 -3.31
CA ASP A 683 11.39 15.59 -3.61
C ASP A 683 10.31 15.79 -4.69
N ARG A 684 9.43 16.76 -4.48
CA ARG A 684 8.31 17.02 -5.40
C ARG A 684 8.67 17.85 -6.63
N SER A 685 9.83 18.51 -6.61
CA SER A 685 10.35 19.33 -7.71
C SER A 685 11.08 18.53 -8.79
N ILE A 686 11.06 17.19 -8.67
CA ILE A 686 11.86 16.27 -9.49
C ILE A 686 11.24 16.06 -10.88
N ARG A 687 12.09 16.17 -11.91
CA ARG A 687 11.78 15.62 -13.24
C ARG A 687 12.15 14.13 -13.28
N LEU A 688 11.21 13.27 -13.69
CA LEU A 688 11.47 11.85 -13.92
C LEU A 688 12.63 11.68 -14.93
N LEU A 689 13.68 10.95 -14.55
CA LEU A 689 14.76 10.59 -15.49
C LEU A 689 14.18 9.76 -16.64
N ASP A 690 14.45 10.18 -17.87
CA ASP A 690 14.07 9.40 -19.06
C ASP A 690 14.76 8.03 -19.06
N SER A 691 14.06 7.05 -19.61
CA SER A 691 14.53 5.70 -19.92
C SER A 691 15.89 5.66 -20.61
N ALA A 692 16.21 6.64 -21.46
CA ALA A 692 17.50 6.74 -22.14
C ALA A 692 18.66 7.04 -21.16
N LEU A 693 18.43 7.89 -20.16
CA LEU A 693 19.41 8.18 -19.11
C LEU A 693 19.55 7.00 -18.14
N ARG A 694 18.43 6.35 -17.80
CA ARG A 694 18.45 5.15 -16.94
C ARG A 694 19.33 4.01 -17.47
N ARG A 695 19.47 3.87 -18.80
CA ARG A 695 20.34 2.86 -19.42
C ARG A 695 21.83 3.19 -19.35
N ARG A 696 22.15 4.48 -19.23
CA ARG A 696 23.51 5.03 -19.32
C ARG A 696 24.20 5.19 -17.97
N PHE A 697 23.43 5.40 -16.90
CA PHE A 697 23.92 5.42 -15.52
C PHE A 697 23.71 4.05 -14.85
N ALA A 698 24.62 3.65 -13.97
CA ALA A 698 24.33 2.63 -12.97
C ALA A 698 23.62 3.29 -11.78
N PHE A 699 22.61 2.60 -11.21
CA PHE A 699 21.86 3.11 -10.05
C PHE A 699 22.17 2.23 -8.84
N HIS A 700 22.49 2.86 -7.72
CA HIS A 700 22.71 2.20 -6.45
C HIS A 700 21.76 2.80 -5.41
N GLU A 701 20.89 1.97 -4.85
CA GLU A 701 19.83 2.40 -3.92
C GLU A 701 20.38 2.49 -2.49
N LEU A 702 20.11 3.61 -1.82
CA LEU A 702 20.47 3.86 -0.43
C LEU A 702 19.20 4.14 0.39
N LEU A 703 18.70 3.10 1.05
CA LEU A 703 17.56 3.15 1.97
C LEU A 703 18.01 3.54 3.39
N PRO A 704 17.08 3.98 4.26
CA PRO A 704 17.38 4.23 5.66
C PRO A 704 17.89 2.96 6.35
N ASP A 705 19.14 3.01 6.80
CA ASP A 705 19.71 2.01 7.70
C ASP A 705 19.38 2.37 9.15
N THR A 706 18.38 1.70 9.72
CA THR A 706 17.98 1.94 11.13
C THR A 706 18.90 1.25 12.12
N ASP A 707 19.70 0.29 11.67
CA ASP A 707 20.55 -0.53 12.53
C ASP A 707 21.71 0.31 13.09
N LEU A 708 22.07 1.41 12.42
CA LEU A 708 23.01 2.42 12.91
C LEU A 708 22.54 3.15 14.19
N LEU A 709 21.27 3.02 14.56
CA LEU A 709 20.65 3.63 15.74
C LEU A 709 20.22 2.57 16.78
N ASP A 710 20.48 1.28 16.54
CA ASP A 710 20.02 0.20 17.42
C ASP A 710 20.79 0.17 18.73
N GLY A 711 20.05 0.21 19.84
CA GLY A 711 20.61 0.26 21.19
C GLY A 711 20.95 1.66 21.69
N GLU A 712 20.89 2.68 20.81
CA GLU A 712 21.06 4.08 21.16
C GLU A 712 19.77 4.64 21.76
N LYS A 713 19.89 5.25 22.95
CA LYS A 713 18.75 5.69 23.74
C LYS A 713 18.90 7.11 24.23
N VAL A 714 17.80 7.84 24.14
CA VAL A 714 17.63 9.16 24.76
C VAL A 714 16.51 9.04 25.78
N GLY A 715 16.87 9.02 27.07
CA GLY A 715 15.93 8.66 28.13
C GLY A 715 15.40 7.22 27.95
N ASP A 716 14.08 7.07 27.87
CA ASP A 716 13.41 5.78 27.59
C ASP A 716 13.16 5.53 26.09
N VAL A 717 13.51 6.47 25.21
CA VAL A 717 13.26 6.38 23.76
C VAL A 717 14.43 5.70 23.06
N ASP A 718 14.17 4.57 22.42
CA ASP A 718 15.10 3.86 21.54
C ASP A 718 15.03 4.46 20.13
N LEU A 719 16.14 5.03 19.65
CA LEU A 719 16.17 5.78 18.39
C LEU A 719 15.96 4.88 17.17
N GLY A 720 16.54 3.68 17.19
CA GLY A 720 16.36 2.68 16.13
C GLY A 720 14.90 2.21 16.05
N LEU A 721 14.28 1.91 17.18
CA LEU A 721 12.86 1.55 17.24
C LEU A 721 11.95 2.70 16.79
N LEU A 722 12.23 3.94 17.24
CA LEU A 722 11.48 5.13 16.86
C LEU A 722 11.48 5.32 15.33
N LEU A 723 12.66 5.28 14.72
CA LEU A 723 12.79 5.45 13.27
C LEU A 723 12.17 4.28 12.50
N ARG A 724 12.32 3.03 12.97
CA ARG A 724 11.68 1.86 12.37
C ARG A 724 10.17 1.96 12.37
N GLU A 725 9.57 2.34 13.51
CA GLU A 725 8.12 2.46 13.62
C GLU A 725 7.57 3.65 12.82
N LEU A 726 8.27 4.79 12.84
CA LEU A 726 7.90 5.95 12.04
C LEU A 726 7.96 5.62 10.54
N ASN A 727 9.04 4.98 10.08
CA ASN A 727 9.17 4.52 8.70
C ASN A 727 8.14 3.47 8.33
N ARG A 728 7.79 2.54 9.23
CA ARG A 728 6.72 1.55 8.98
C ARG A 728 5.40 2.24 8.69
N ARG A 729 5.05 3.30 9.45
CA ARG A 729 3.84 4.10 9.23
C ARG A 729 3.91 4.90 7.94
N VAL A 730 5.05 5.52 7.64
CA VAL A 730 5.26 6.26 6.39
C VAL A 730 5.19 5.34 5.16
N VAL A 731 5.79 4.16 5.21
CA VAL A 731 5.74 3.15 4.12
C VAL A 731 4.31 2.68 3.88
N LYS A 732 3.56 2.42 4.96
CA LYS A 732 2.17 1.99 4.87
C LYS A 732 1.28 3.01 4.14
N GLU A 733 1.49 4.30 4.37
CA GLU A 733 0.62 5.34 3.80
C GLU A 733 1.14 5.91 2.47
N LEU A 734 2.47 6.03 2.30
CA LEU A 734 3.10 6.78 1.20
C LEU A 734 4.12 5.96 0.38
N GLY A 735 4.40 4.71 0.76
CA GLY A 735 5.37 3.84 0.10
C GLY A 735 6.83 4.07 0.51
N ARG A 736 7.72 3.18 0.04
CA ARG A 736 9.14 3.09 0.45
C ARG A 736 9.99 4.32 0.11
N GLU A 737 9.67 5.02 -0.97
CA GLU A 737 10.49 6.14 -1.48
C GLU A 737 10.43 7.38 -0.57
N ARG A 738 9.48 7.44 0.37
CA ARG A 738 9.30 8.56 1.30
C ARG A 738 9.75 8.25 2.73
N GLN A 739 10.51 7.18 2.95
CA GLN A 739 11.06 6.93 4.27
C GLN A 739 11.96 8.08 4.75
N ILE A 740 12.11 8.20 6.05
CA ILE A 740 12.97 9.14 6.74
C ILE A 740 14.31 8.45 7.00
N GLY A 741 15.40 9.07 6.57
CA GLY A 741 16.73 8.50 6.74
C GLY A 741 17.30 8.69 8.15
N HIS A 742 18.26 7.84 8.53
CA HIS A 742 18.89 7.87 9.86
C HIS A 742 19.74 9.13 10.10
N SER A 743 20.20 9.83 9.05
CA SER A 743 21.10 10.97 9.22
C SER A 743 20.46 12.15 9.97
N PHE A 744 19.13 12.27 9.97
CA PHE A 744 18.42 13.26 10.78
C PHE A 744 18.71 13.07 12.28
N PHE A 745 18.87 11.82 12.73
CA PHE A 745 19.17 11.48 14.12
C PHE A 745 20.67 11.35 14.39
N MET A 746 21.53 11.68 13.40
CA MET A 746 22.98 11.58 13.51
C MET A 746 23.71 12.89 13.17
N PRO A 747 23.39 14.02 13.83
CA PRO A 747 24.10 15.27 13.59
C PRO A 747 25.62 15.09 13.84
N GLY A 748 26.45 15.51 12.89
CA GLY A 748 27.91 15.33 12.97
C GLY A 748 28.38 13.87 12.87
N GLY A 749 27.52 12.94 12.41
CA GLY A 749 27.86 11.53 12.22
C GLY A 749 27.77 10.67 13.48
N LYS A 750 27.18 11.19 14.56
CA LYS A 750 26.93 10.44 15.81
C LYS A 750 25.46 10.51 16.20
N PRO A 751 24.88 9.44 16.75
CA PRO A 751 23.50 9.46 17.26
C PRO A 751 23.29 10.58 18.29
N VAL A 752 22.12 11.22 18.25
CA VAL A 752 21.69 12.18 19.29
C VAL A 752 21.67 11.51 20.66
N ASP A 753 22.17 12.19 21.69
CA ASP A 753 22.36 11.61 23.02
C ASP A 753 21.56 12.32 24.14
N SER A 754 20.83 13.39 23.80
CA SER A 754 20.07 14.20 24.75
C SER A 754 18.63 14.47 24.32
N GLU A 755 17.71 14.57 25.29
CA GLU A 755 16.28 14.83 25.03
C GLU A 755 16.06 16.17 24.32
N ALA A 756 16.85 17.18 24.67
CA ALA A 756 16.78 18.50 24.07
C ALA A 756 17.15 18.47 22.59
N GLU A 757 18.20 17.73 22.22
CA GLU A 757 18.65 17.59 20.84
C GLU A 757 17.68 16.73 20.01
N LEU A 758 17.18 15.62 20.58
CA LEU A 758 16.15 14.81 19.94
C LEU A 758 14.87 15.63 19.68
N ALA A 759 14.42 16.41 20.66
CA ALA A 759 13.25 17.27 20.49
C ALA A 759 13.46 18.36 19.44
N ALA A 760 14.68 18.92 19.35
CA ALA A 760 15.05 19.88 18.31
C ALA A 760 14.96 19.23 16.91
N VAL A 761 15.67 18.12 16.70
CA VAL A 761 15.66 17.35 15.43
C VAL A 761 14.23 17.01 15.01
N VAL A 762 13.42 16.48 15.94
CA VAL A 762 12.03 16.12 15.64
C VAL A 762 11.21 17.34 15.24
N ARG A 763 11.37 18.48 15.93
CA ARG A 763 10.56 19.68 15.69
C ARG A 763 10.98 20.44 14.44
N THR A 764 12.27 20.53 14.14
CA THR A 764 12.79 21.41 13.09
C THR A 764 13.09 20.69 11.78
N GLU A 765 13.24 19.36 11.79
CA GLU A 765 13.61 18.59 10.60
C GLU A 765 12.59 17.50 10.28
N VAL A 766 12.28 16.62 11.25
CA VAL A 766 11.40 15.46 11.02
C VAL A 766 9.94 15.88 10.85
N LEU A 767 9.41 16.73 11.72
CA LEU A 767 8.02 17.16 11.67
C LEU A 767 7.71 17.99 10.41
N PRO A 768 8.52 19.00 10.02
CA PRO A 768 8.29 19.73 8.76
C PRO A 768 8.35 18.81 7.53
N LEU A 769 9.26 17.82 7.51
CA LEU A 769 9.31 16.83 6.44
C LEU A 769 8.04 15.97 6.40
N LEU A 770 7.54 15.53 7.54
CA LEU A 770 6.28 14.78 7.64
C LEU A 770 5.07 15.62 7.24
N GLN A 771 5.04 16.91 7.59
CA GLN A 771 4.02 17.86 7.16
C GLN A 771 4.06 18.06 5.64
N GLU A 772 5.26 18.21 5.08
CA GLU A 772 5.45 18.24 3.63
C GLU A 772 4.89 16.95 3.03
N TYR A 773 5.31 15.77 3.50
CA TYR A 773 4.84 14.47 3.03
C TYR A 773 3.33 14.30 3.11
N ALA A 774 2.71 14.80 4.17
CA ALA A 774 1.27 14.82 4.39
C ALA A 774 0.53 15.88 3.55
N TYR A 775 1.21 16.78 2.83
CA TYR A 775 0.59 17.92 2.13
C TYR A 775 -0.29 18.78 3.05
N ASP A 776 0.16 19.01 4.29
CA ASP A 776 -0.62 19.67 5.35
C ASP A 776 -1.95 18.96 5.70
N ASP A 777 -2.12 17.67 5.35
CA ASP A 777 -3.24 16.84 5.79
C ASP A 777 -2.98 16.30 7.20
N TYR A 778 -3.58 16.93 8.21
CA TYR A 778 -3.45 16.53 9.62
C TYR A 778 -4.03 15.13 9.89
N SER A 779 -4.90 14.59 9.03
CA SER A 779 -5.39 13.21 9.15
C SER A 779 -4.34 12.18 8.70
N VAL A 780 -3.49 12.53 7.73
CA VAL A 780 -2.34 11.70 7.33
C VAL A 780 -1.18 11.89 8.31
N LEU A 781 -0.94 13.12 8.76
CA LEU A 781 0.04 13.43 9.80
C LEU A 781 -0.25 12.68 11.11
N SER A 782 -1.54 12.56 11.50
CA SER A 782 -1.94 11.76 12.67
C SER A 782 -1.76 10.25 12.49
N ARG A 783 -1.70 9.73 11.26
CA ARG A 783 -1.33 8.32 11.02
C ARG A 783 0.17 8.07 11.18
N PHE A 784 1.00 9.11 10.97
CA PHE A 784 2.43 9.06 11.25
C PHE A 784 2.69 9.19 12.76
N LEU A 785 2.15 10.24 13.37
CA LEU A 785 2.53 10.67 14.73
C LEU A 785 1.54 10.22 15.82
N GLY A 786 0.33 9.78 15.47
CA GLY A 786 -0.74 9.41 16.40
C GLY A 786 -1.73 10.55 16.66
N GLN A 787 -2.96 10.20 17.06
CA GLN A 787 -4.06 11.15 17.31
C GLN A 787 -3.90 11.96 18.60
N GLU A 788 -3.02 11.56 19.51
CA GLU A 788 -2.73 12.30 20.75
C GLU A 788 -1.79 13.50 20.53
N ILE A 789 -0.96 13.43 19.49
CA ILE A 789 0.03 14.46 19.12
C ILE A 789 -0.54 15.40 18.06
N VAL A 790 -1.47 14.92 17.24
CA VAL A 790 -2.04 15.67 16.12
C VAL A 790 -3.53 15.84 16.32
N ASP A 791 -3.94 17.09 16.57
CA ASP A 791 -5.34 17.46 16.57
C ASP A 791 -5.81 17.67 15.12
N VAL A 792 -6.46 16.63 14.60
CA VAL A 792 -6.99 16.60 13.24
C VAL A 792 -8.11 17.63 13.05
N GLN A 793 -8.84 17.99 14.11
CA GLN A 793 -9.94 18.95 14.01
C GLN A 793 -9.46 20.40 14.07
N ALA A 794 -8.45 20.68 14.88
CA ALA A 794 -7.87 22.01 15.05
C ALA A 794 -6.76 22.34 14.05
N HIS A 795 -6.30 21.35 13.27
CA HIS A 795 -5.12 21.47 12.41
C HIS A 795 -3.89 21.93 13.20
N THR A 796 -3.67 21.31 14.37
CA THR A 796 -2.51 21.64 15.22
C THR A 796 -1.78 20.40 15.67
N VAL A 797 -0.48 20.57 15.95
CA VAL A 797 0.34 19.56 16.63
C VAL A 797 0.49 20.05 18.07
N THR A 798 0.06 19.25 19.05
CA THR A 798 0.06 19.64 20.46
C THR A 798 1.49 19.76 20.97
N GLY A 799 1.88 20.97 21.37
CA GLY A 799 3.14 21.23 22.08
C GLY A 799 3.00 21.05 23.59
N PRO A 800 4.10 20.82 24.33
CA PRO A 800 4.08 20.56 25.78
C PRO A 800 3.57 21.73 26.66
N GLU A 801 3.30 22.91 26.10
CA GLU A 801 3.02 24.13 26.89
C GLU A 801 1.54 24.36 27.27
N ARG A 802 0.59 23.52 26.85
CA ARG A 802 -0.85 23.75 27.12
C ARG A 802 -1.45 23.00 28.33
N ARG A 803 -0.65 22.31 29.16
CA ARG A 803 -1.19 21.54 30.31
C ARG A 803 -1.32 22.29 31.64
N THR A 804 -1.02 23.59 31.71
CA THR A 804 -1.17 24.36 32.96
C THR A 804 -2.05 25.60 32.77
N ALA A 805 -3.38 25.43 32.78
CA ALA A 805 -4.30 26.47 33.24
C ALA A 805 -5.68 25.88 33.58
N GLY A 806 -5.99 25.86 34.88
CA GLY A 806 -7.34 26.18 35.37
C GLY A 806 -8.39 25.08 35.34
N ARG A 807 -8.43 24.28 36.41
CA ARG A 807 -9.71 23.82 36.98
C ARG A 807 -10.56 25.05 37.31
N GLY A 808 -11.79 25.09 36.82
CA GLY A 808 -12.77 26.11 37.17
C GLY A 808 -14.13 25.88 36.51
N ALA A 809 -14.88 24.94 37.08
CA ALA A 809 -16.33 24.77 37.05
C ALA A 809 -17.13 25.24 35.81
N LEU A 810 -17.82 24.30 35.16
CA LEU A 810 -19.29 24.26 35.08
C LEU A 810 -19.69 22.89 34.52
N GLY A 811 -20.59 22.20 35.23
CA GLY A 811 -21.02 20.85 34.91
C GLY A 811 -21.91 20.77 33.66
N GLY A 812 -21.97 19.59 33.07
CA GLY A 812 -22.89 19.29 31.97
C GLY A 812 -22.53 18.03 31.19
N THR A 813 -23.02 16.88 31.68
CA THR A 813 -23.47 15.70 30.90
C THR A 813 -22.54 15.06 29.88
N SER A 814 -22.05 13.86 30.25
CA SER A 814 -22.26 12.59 29.53
C SER A 814 -22.23 12.59 28.00
N GLY A 815 -21.16 12.00 27.43
CA GLY A 815 -21.26 11.12 26.27
C GLY A 815 -20.63 11.60 24.97
N GLU A 816 -19.42 11.13 24.66
CA GLU A 816 -18.98 10.92 23.27
C GLU A 816 -18.25 9.58 23.15
N LEU A 817 -19.04 8.50 23.29
CA LEU A 817 -18.89 7.31 22.46
C LEU A 817 -19.20 7.71 21.01
N GLY A 818 -18.51 7.12 20.04
CA GLY A 818 -18.74 7.35 18.62
C GLY A 818 -20.24 7.35 18.27
N ARG A 819 -20.77 8.55 18.00
CA ARG A 819 -22.16 8.70 17.53
C ARG A 819 -22.21 8.19 16.10
N VAL A 820 -22.91 7.08 15.88
CA VAL A 820 -23.39 6.69 14.55
C VAL A 820 -24.21 7.86 14.02
N MET A 821 -23.77 8.47 12.92
CA MET A 821 -24.48 9.59 12.29
C MET A 821 -25.87 9.12 11.87
N ARG A 822 -26.90 9.66 12.52
CA ARG A 822 -28.29 9.27 12.28
C ARG A 822 -28.70 9.71 10.87
N THR A 823 -29.26 8.77 10.09
CA THR A 823 -29.77 9.05 8.73
C THR A 823 -31.30 9.12 8.76
N VAL A 824 -31.83 10.18 8.17
CA VAL A 824 -33.27 10.48 8.08
C VAL A 824 -33.68 10.42 6.62
N VAL A 825 -34.65 9.57 6.32
CA VAL A 825 -35.12 9.35 4.95
C VAL A 825 -36.45 10.08 4.74
N VAL A 826 -36.52 10.90 3.70
CA VAL A 826 -37.70 11.69 3.34
C VAL A 826 -38.06 11.39 1.88
N PRO A 827 -39.31 11.08 1.53
CA PRO A 827 -39.69 10.95 0.13
C PRO A 827 -39.68 12.33 -0.56
N GLU A 828 -39.52 12.36 -1.89
CA GLU A 828 -39.72 13.56 -2.72
C GLU A 828 -41.08 14.22 -2.41
N TYR A 829 -41.12 15.55 -2.26
CA TYR A 829 -42.28 16.31 -1.75
C TYR A 829 -42.77 15.92 -0.33
N GLY A 830 -42.01 15.12 0.41
CA GLY A 830 -42.29 14.72 1.78
C GLY A 830 -41.86 15.76 2.81
N LYS A 831 -42.43 15.63 4.02
CA LYS A 831 -42.11 16.45 5.19
C LYS A 831 -41.91 15.58 6.42
N CYS A 832 -40.85 15.81 7.19
CA CYS A 832 -40.63 15.16 8.47
C CYS A 832 -40.09 16.13 9.53
N ARG A 833 -40.07 15.68 10.79
CA ARG A 833 -39.55 16.43 11.93
C ARG A 833 -38.70 15.51 12.79
N GLU A 834 -37.48 15.94 13.08
CA GLU A 834 -36.50 15.16 13.84
C GLU A 834 -36.13 15.86 15.13
N LYS A 835 -36.25 15.12 16.24
CA LYS A 835 -36.01 15.60 17.60
C LYS A 835 -34.68 15.04 18.13
N ASP A 836 -34.24 15.57 19.28
CA ASP A 836 -33.06 15.12 20.01
C ASP A 836 -31.75 15.23 19.22
N LEU A 837 -31.68 16.23 18.33
CA LEU A 837 -30.48 16.60 17.59
C LEU A 837 -29.76 17.75 18.31
N ASP A 838 -28.43 17.70 18.32
CA ASP A 838 -27.59 18.76 18.88
C ASP A 838 -26.83 19.45 17.73
N PRO A 839 -27.38 20.56 17.18
CA PRO A 839 -26.82 21.18 15.98
C PRO A 839 -25.50 21.90 16.25
N SER A 840 -24.51 21.66 15.40
CA SER A 840 -23.27 22.43 15.44
C SER A 840 -23.50 23.87 14.93
N PRO A 841 -22.59 24.82 15.22
CA PRO A 841 -22.63 26.14 14.60
C PRO A 841 -22.59 26.10 13.06
N VAL A 842 -22.05 25.03 12.46
CA VAL A 842 -22.06 24.82 11.01
C VAL A 842 -23.46 24.39 10.56
N ASP A 843 -24.12 23.51 11.31
CA ASP A 843 -25.47 23.04 10.99
C ASP A 843 -26.48 24.18 10.95
N LEU A 844 -26.37 25.13 11.91
CA LEU A 844 -27.20 26.32 11.93
C LEU A 844 -26.97 27.20 10.69
N ALA A 845 -25.71 27.40 10.30
CA ALA A 845 -25.36 28.22 9.12
C ALA A 845 -25.80 27.58 7.80
N VAL A 846 -25.75 26.25 7.68
CA VAL A 846 -26.20 25.52 6.48
C VAL A 846 -27.69 25.69 6.25
N VAL A 847 -28.47 25.67 7.32
CA VAL A 847 -29.93 25.84 7.26
C VAL A 847 -30.32 27.25 6.82
N GLU A 848 -29.46 28.24 7.00
CA GLU A 848 -29.65 29.63 6.54
C GLU A 848 -29.26 29.86 5.07
N SER A 849 -28.73 28.85 4.37
CA SER A 849 -28.30 28.98 2.96
C SER A 849 -29.47 29.15 2.00
N GLU A 850 -29.53 30.30 1.31
CA GLU A 850 -30.53 30.59 0.28
C GLU A 850 -30.42 29.65 -0.94
N GLU A 851 -29.22 29.15 -1.26
CA GLU A 851 -29.05 28.20 -2.37
C GLU A 851 -29.58 26.80 -2.03
N LEU A 852 -29.33 26.33 -0.81
CA LEU A 852 -29.84 25.05 -0.35
C LEU A 852 -31.37 25.08 -0.20
N ALA A 853 -31.92 26.20 0.30
CA ALA A 853 -33.36 26.41 0.48
C ALA A 853 -34.18 26.28 -0.82
N LYS A 854 -33.56 26.51 -2.00
CA LYS A 854 -34.18 26.28 -3.31
C LYS A 854 -34.39 24.80 -3.64
N ARG A 855 -33.61 23.90 -3.02
CA ARG A 855 -33.61 22.45 -3.28
C ARG A 855 -34.32 21.65 -2.18
N ILE A 856 -34.05 22.00 -0.92
CA ILE A 856 -34.66 21.39 0.28
C ILE A 856 -34.82 22.46 1.37
N ARG A 857 -35.98 22.50 2.01
CA ARG A 857 -36.23 23.42 3.13
C ARG A 857 -35.90 22.72 4.44
N LEU A 858 -34.88 23.21 5.12
CA LEU A 858 -34.50 22.82 6.48
C LEU A 858 -34.86 23.98 7.42
N ARG A 859 -35.37 23.69 8.62
CA ARG A 859 -35.68 24.74 9.61
C ARG A 859 -35.56 24.21 11.03
N TRP A 860 -34.74 24.88 11.84
CA TRP A 860 -34.70 24.63 13.29
C TRP A 860 -35.88 25.31 13.99
N LEU A 861 -36.61 24.55 14.81
CA LEU A 861 -37.66 25.05 15.68
C LEU A 861 -37.08 25.45 17.05
N ARG A 862 -37.82 26.27 17.80
CA ARG A 862 -37.38 26.80 19.11
C ARG A 862 -37.14 25.71 20.17
N ASP A 863 -37.70 24.54 19.99
CA ASP A 863 -37.56 23.38 20.87
C ASP A 863 -36.38 22.47 20.48
N GLY A 864 -35.55 22.88 19.52
CA GLY A 864 -34.42 22.09 19.02
C GLY A 864 -34.79 21.04 17.96
N THR A 865 -36.06 20.97 17.52
CA THR A 865 -36.49 20.07 16.45
C THR A 865 -36.06 20.58 15.07
N LEU A 866 -35.51 19.71 14.21
CA LEU A 866 -35.26 20.00 12.80
C LEU A 866 -36.50 19.64 11.97
N GLU A 867 -37.10 20.61 11.30
CA GLU A 867 -38.14 20.40 10.29
C GLU A 867 -37.50 20.29 8.89
N ILE A 868 -37.85 19.23 8.16
CA ILE A 868 -37.31 18.91 6.83
C ILE A 868 -38.47 18.83 5.85
N GLU A 869 -38.40 19.58 4.74
CA GLU A 869 -39.39 19.60 3.67
C GLU A 869 -38.69 19.48 2.31
N ALA A 870 -38.88 18.33 1.65
CA ALA A 870 -38.24 18.00 0.37
C ALA A 870 -39.02 18.59 -0.82
N GLY A 871 -38.30 18.97 -1.88
CA GLY A 871 -38.86 19.44 -3.16
C GLY A 871 -38.80 18.38 -4.26
N SER A 872 -38.57 18.82 -5.51
CA SER A 872 -38.34 17.95 -6.69
C SER A 872 -36.93 17.35 -6.75
N HIS A 873 -36.09 17.64 -5.76
CA HIS A 873 -34.68 17.28 -5.78
C HIS A 873 -34.42 16.04 -4.90
N VAL A 874 -33.70 15.07 -5.45
CA VAL A 874 -33.39 13.77 -4.83
C VAL A 874 -31.89 13.67 -4.54
N GLY A 875 -31.52 13.09 -3.40
CA GLY A 875 -30.11 12.94 -3.00
C GLY A 875 -29.88 13.11 -1.50
N VAL A 876 -28.66 13.48 -1.10
CA VAL A 876 -28.21 13.49 0.30
C VAL A 876 -27.70 14.86 0.73
N VAL A 877 -28.11 15.31 1.91
CA VAL A 877 -27.59 16.49 2.60
C VAL A 877 -27.01 16.05 3.95
N ASN A 878 -25.74 16.36 4.20
CA ASN A 878 -25.09 16.02 5.46
C ASN A 878 -24.94 17.27 6.32
N LEU A 879 -25.53 17.23 7.51
CA LEU A 879 -25.25 18.10 8.65
C LEU A 879 -24.34 17.33 9.61
N ASP A 880 -23.60 18.00 10.49
CA ASP A 880 -22.74 17.36 11.50
C ASP A 880 -23.57 16.47 12.45
N CYS A 881 -24.78 16.90 12.81
CA CYS A 881 -25.66 16.15 13.69
C CYS A 881 -26.55 15.08 13.01
N VAL A 882 -26.78 15.17 11.69
CA VAL A 882 -27.74 14.30 10.97
C VAL A 882 -27.50 14.26 9.45
N SER A 883 -27.71 13.10 8.83
CA SER A 883 -27.75 12.96 7.36
C SER A 883 -29.20 12.89 6.87
N VAL A 884 -29.58 13.72 5.91
CA VAL A 884 -30.91 13.77 5.30
C VAL A 884 -30.86 13.19 3.89
N ARG A 885 -31.61 12.12 3.64
CA ARG A 885 -31.69 11.40 2.36
C ARG A 885 -33.07 11.57 1.74
N VAL A 886 -33.15 12.22 0.58
CA VAL A 886 -34.39 12.39 -0.19
C VAL A 886 -34.50 11.29 -1.24
N GLN A 887 -35.55 10.48 -1.18
CA GLN A 887 -35.78 9.36 -2.11
C GLN A 887 -36.71 9.74 -3.27
N PRO A 888 -36.47 9.21 -4.49
CA PRO A 888 -37.33 9.48 -5.65
C PRO A 888 -38.68 8.77 -5.49
N LYS A 889 -39.76 9.42 -5.96
CA LYS A 889 -41.11 8.80 -5.94
C LYS A 889 -41.37 7.80 -7.07
N LEU A 890 -40.78 7.98 -8.26
CA LEU A 890 -41.16 7.23 -9.49
C LEU A 890 -40.00 6.56 -10.23
N ALA A 891 -38.77 6.97 -9.96
CA ALA A 891 -37.59 6.37 -10.58
C ALA A 891 -37.23 5.00 -9.96
N GLY A 892 -37.78 4.62 -8.80
CA GLY A 892 -37.42 3.39 -8.09
C GLY A 892 -36.36 3.65 -7.01
N SER A 893 -35.21 2.99 -7.12
CA SER A 893 -34.07 3.15 -6.20
C SER A 893 -33.13 4.29 -6.63
N GLU A 894 -32.18 4.67 -5.79
CA GLU A 894 -31.12 5.63 -6.18
C GLU A 894 -30.21 5.07 -7.28
N LEU A 895 -30.07 3.75 -7.39
CA LEU A 895 -29.40 3.11 -8.51
C LEU A 895 -30.16 3.35 -9.82
N ASP A 896 -31.50 3.35 -9.79
CA ASP A 896 -32.31 3.65 -10.98
C ASP A 896 -32.21 5.11 -11.40
N VAL A 897 -32.11 6.03 -10.44
CA VAL A 897 -31.81 7.44 -10.73
C VAL A 897 -30.44 7.57 -11.42
N LEU A 898 -29.46 6.77 -11.01
CA LEU A 898 -28.14 6.74 -11.64
C LEU A 898 -28.16 6.09 -13.03
N GLU A 899 -28.91 5.00 -13.22
CA GLU A 899 -29.11 4.38 -14.54
C GLU A 899 -29.83 5.35 -15.50
N MET A 900 -30.78 6.12 -14.98
CA MET A 900 -31.48 7.16 -15.72
C MET A 900 -30.53 8.31 -16.11
N LEU A 901 -29.64 8.73 -15.20
CA LEU A 901 -28.58 9.71 -15.47
C LEU A 901 -27.60 9.21 -16.54
N ASP A 902 -27.13 7.96 -16.43
CA ASP A 902 -26.25 7.31 -17.42
C ASP A 902 -26.90 7.24 -18.80
N TYR A 903 -28.20 6.88 -18.83
CA TYR A 903 -28.95 6.82 -20.08
C TYR A 903 -29.22 8.20 -20.68
N ALA A 904 -29.66 9.18 -19.89
CA ALA A 904 -29.93 10.56 -20.36
C ALA A 904 -28.66 11.23 -20.94
N ALA A 905 -27.50 10.90 -20.38
CA ALA A 905 -26.20 11.33 -20.87
C ALA A 905 -25.70 10.56 -22.13
N GLY A 906 -26.42 9.51 -22.55
CA GLY A 906 -26.06 8.64 -23.67
C GLY A 906 -24.80 7.80 -23.43
N LEU A 907 -24.54 7.40 -22.16
CA LEU A 907 -23.28 6.78 -21.76
C LEU A 907 -23.27 5.26 -21.78
N HIS A 908 -24.42 4.60 -21.65
CA HIS A 908 -24.58 3.13 -21.58
C HIS A 908 -23.56 2.40 -20.69
N SER A 909 -22.87 3.09 -19.78
CA SER A 909 -21.68 2.58 -19.09
C SER A 909 -22.05 1.63 -17.96
N LEU A 910 -23.29 1.75 -17.46
CA LEU A 910 -23.84 0.89 -16.42
C LEU A 910 -24.51 -0.38 -16.96
N ARG A 911 -24.77 -0.47 -18.27
CA ARG A 911 -25.46 -1.61 -18.89
C ARG A 911 -24.62 -2.88 -18.96
N GLU A 912 -23.29 -2.76 -18.99
CA GLU A 912 -22.38 -3.90 -19.20
C GLU A 912 -21.86 -4.55 -17.90
N LEU A 913 -22.32 -4.12 -16.71
CA LEU A 913 -21.65 -4.48 -15.45
C LEU A 913 -22.62 -4.99 -14.37
N PRO A 914 -22.95 -6.30 -14.36
CA PRO A 914 -23.65 -6.97 -13.26
C PRO A 914 -22.99 -6.73 -11.89
N LEU A 915 -21.66 -6.56 -11.89
CA LEU A 915 -20.85 -6.28 -10.71
C LEU A 915 -21.19 -4.92 -10.07
N LEU A 916 -21.47 -3.88 -10.85
CA LEU A 916 -21.80 -2.54 -10.31
C LEU A 916 -23.16 -2.52 -9.63
N ARG A 917 -24.12 -3.32 -10.11
CA ARG A 917 -25.42 -3.48 -9.47
C ARG A 917 -25.29 -4.14 -8.09
N ARG A 918 -24.51 -5.22 -8.00
CA ARG A 918 -24.19 -5.87 -6.71
C ARG A 918 -23.42 -4.96 -5.76
N LEU A 919 -22.45 -4.21 -6.28
CA LEU A 919 -21.64 -3.28 -5.47
C LEU A 919 -22.43 -2.04 -5.05
N GLY A 920 -23.47 -1.66 -5.79
CA GLY A 920 -24.25 -0.44 -5.56
C GLY A 920 -25.47 -0.59 -4.66
N GLU A 921 -25.91 -1.81 -4.35
CA GLU A 921 -27.03 -2.06 -3.44
C GLU A 921 -26.75 -1.47 -2.05
N GLY A 922 -27.68 -0.67 -1.53
CA GLY A 922 -27.58 -0.02 -0.22
C GLY A 922 -26.76 1.28 -0.17
N ARG A 923 -26.03 1.65 -1.24
CA ARG A 923 -25.20 2.88 -1.27
C ARG A 923 -26.03 4.12 -1.58
N SER A 924 -25.48 5.29 -1.24
CA SER A 924 -26.07 6.58 -1.61
C SER A 924 -25.79 6.93 -3.07
N LEU A 925 -26.68 7.70 -3.72
CA LEU A 925 -26.48 8.21 -5.08
C LEU A 925 -25.11 8.89 -5.26
N ARG A 926 -24.65 9.63 -4.25
CA ARG A 926 -23.32 10.24 -4.23
C ARG A 926 -22.20 9.19 -4.27
N ASP A 927 -22.26 8.19 -3.39
CA ASP A 927 -21.24 7.15 -3.34
C ASP A 927 -21.15 6.34 -4.63
N LEU A 928 -22.29 6.14 -5.29
CA LEU A 928 -22.32 5.51 -6.60
C LEU A 928 -21.60 6.36 -7.66
N VAL A 929 -21.84 7.69 -7.69
CA VAL A 929 -21.11 8.60 -8.58
C VAL A 929 -19.61 8.62 -8.27
N CYS A 930 -19.23 8.64 -6.99
CA CYS A 930 -17.84 8.55 -6.55
C CYS A 930 -17.19 7.22 -6.95
N LEU A 931 -17.90 6.10 -6.84
CA LEU A 931 -17.43 4.78 -7.26
C LEU A 931 -17.16 4.74 -8.77
N LEU A 932 -18.05 5.30 -9.58
CA LEU A 932 -17.88 5.35 -11.04
C LEU A 932 -16.73 6.27 -11.44
N LEU A 933 -16.64 7.46 -10.82
CA LEU A 933 -15.53 8.38 -11.03
C LEU A 933 -14.18 7.71 -10.72
N THR A 934 -14.06 7.08 -9.55
CA THR A 934 -12.82 6.43 -9.13
C THR A 934 -12.42 5.31 -10.07
N ARG A 935 -13.38 4.49 -10.51
CA ARG A 935 -13.13 3.43 -11.48
C ARG A 935 -12.63 3.95 -12.83
N GLU A 936 -13.27 4.98 -13.38
CA GLU A 936 -12.86 5.56 -14.66
C GLU A 936 -11.50 6.26 -14.56
N CYS A 937 -11.24 6.98 -13.46
CA CYS A 937 -9.93 7.59 -13.22
C CYS A 937 -8.81 6.57 -12.99
N ASP A 938 -9.08 5.45 -12.33
CA ASP A 938 -8.14 4.35 -12.17
C ASP A 938 -7.81 3.71 -13.53
N ARG A 939 -8.81 3.53 -14.41
CA ARG A 939 -8.61 3.10 -15.79
C ARG A 939 -7.72 4.06 -16.57
N LEU A 940 -7.94 5.38 -16.45
CA LEU A 940 -7.11 6.40 -17.09
C LEU A 940 -5.65 6.33 -16.61
N LEU A 941 -5.42 6.13 -15.31
CA LEU A 941 -4.07 5.98 -14.78
C LEU A 941 -3.33 4.75 -15.32
N ARG A 942 -4.02 3.60 -15.42
CA ARG A 942 -3.43 2.37 -15.99
C ARG A 942 -3.01 2.53 -17.46
N HIS A 943 -3.76 3.31 -18.23
CA HIS A 943 -3.42 3.61 -19.63
C HIS A 943 -2.44 4.79 -19.80
N GLY A 944 -2.13 5.48 -18.70
CA GLY A 944 -1.27 6.66 -18.67
C GLY A 944 -2.03 7.96 -18.96
N LEU A 945 -1.84 8.97 -18.10
CA LEU A 945 -2.51 10.25 -18.26
C LEU A 945 -1.99 11.03 -19.48
N ARG A 946 -2.93 11.65 -20.20
CA ARG A 946 -2.67 12.49 -21.37
C ARG A 946 -1.75 13.66 -21.00
N ARG A 947 -0.80 13.95 -21.90
CA ARG A 947 0.05 15.16 -21.85
C ARG A 947 -0.08 15.91 -23.16
N ASP A 948 -0.13 17.23 -23.09
CA ASP A 948 -0.26 18.11 -24.26
C ASP A 948 0.75 19.26 -24.23
N TYR A 949 0.97 19.90 -25.38
CA TYR A 949 1.89 21.03 -25.52
C TYR A 949 1.21 22.33 -25.09
N LEU A 950 1.59 22.84 -23.91
CA LEU A 950 1.14 24.12 -23.39
C LEU A 950 2.12 25.22 -23.78
N ARG A 951 1.62 26.28 -24.41
CA ARG A 951 2.43 27.46 -24.72
C ARG A 951 2.68 28.27 -23.46
N ARG A 952 3.95 28.47 -23.13
CA ARG A 952 4.43 29.26 -22.00
C ARG A 952 5.16 30.51 -22.51
N GLU A 953 4.95 31.62 -21.82
CA GLU A 953 5.70 32.86 -22.00
C GLU A 953 6.31 33.26 -20.66
N GLU A 954 7.64 33.32 -20.58
CA GLU A 954 8.36 33.49 -19.31
C GLU A 954 9.73 34.16 -19.51
N ALA A 955 10.19 34.93 -18.52
CA ALA A 955 11.51 35.54 -18.49
C ALA A 955 12.55 34.56 -17.91
N LEU A 956 13.36 33.96 -18.79
CA LEU A 956 14.32 32.90 -18.47
C LEU A 956 15.77 33.40 -18.56
N PRO A 957 16.70 32.90 -17.74
CA PRO A 957 18.11 33.30 -17.83
C PRO A 957 18.80 32.87 -19.14
N ALA A 958 18.15 32.02 -19.94
CA ALA A 958 18.62 31.56 -21.24
C ALA A 958 17.45 31.46 -22.24
N LEU A 959 17.76 31.56 -23.53
CA LEU A 959 16.76 31.54 -24.59
C LEU A 959 16.15 30.14 -24.74
N ARG A 960 14.83 30.01 -24.51
CA ARG A 960 14.06 28.78 -24.75
C ARG A 960 12.93 29.07 -25.74
N GLY A 961 12.94 28.43 -26.91
CA GLY A 961 11.96 28.70 -27.97
C GLY A 961 12.20 30.05 -28.65
N ARG A 962 11.15 30.86 -28.80
CA ARG A 962 11.21 32.17 -29.48
C ARG A 962 11.39 33.32 -28.49
N LEU A 963 12.40 34.17 -28.73
CA LEU A 963 12.58 35.42 -27.99
C LEU A 963 11.45 36.39 -28.34
N LEU A 964 10.80 36.96 -27.33
CA LEU A 964 9.80 38.02 -27.47
C LEU A 964 10.52 39.38 -27.45
N VAL A 965 11.16 39.72 -28.58
CA VAL A 965 12.03 40.90 -28.73
C VAL A 965 11.34 42.19 -28.28
N GLU A 966 10.08 42.39 -28.67
CA GLU A 966 9.31 43.58 -28.27
C GLU A 966 9.12 43.68 -26.75
N ARG A 967 8.82 42.56 -26.08
CA ARG A 967 8.70 42.52 -24.61
C ARG A 967 10.04 42.68 -23.91
N GLN A 968 11.10 42.08 -24.44
CA GLN A 968 12.46 42.22 -23.90
C GLN A 968 12.89 43.68 -23.92
N VAL A 969 12.71 44.35 -25.06
CA VAL A 969 13.05 45.76 -25.22
C VAL A 969 12.13 46.63 -24.36
N ALA A 970 10.83 46.35 -24.27
CA ALA A 970 9.91 47.19 -23.51
C ALA A 970 10.02 47.04 -21.98
N ARG A 971 10.27 45.84 -21.46
CA ARG A 971 10.21 45.55 -20.02
C ARG A 971 11.58 45.37 -19.37
N ARG A 972 12.61 45.03 -20.16
CA ARG A 972 13.94 44.63 -19.69
C ARG A 972 15.04 45.21 -20.58
N PHE A 973 14.85 46.45 -21.04
CA PHE A 973 15.84 47.14 -21.85
C PHE A 973 17.18 47.23 -21.12
N GLY A 974 18.25 46.70 -21.73
CA GLY A 974 19.59 46.67 -21.14
C GLY A 974 19.79 45.66 -19.99
N MET A 975 18.74 44.97 -19.53
CA MET A 975 18.83 43.92 -18.52
C MET A 975 18.96 42.55 -19.21
N LEU A 976 20.14 41.94 -19.10
CA LEU A 976 20.54 40.73 -19.83
C LEU A 976 20.57 39.47 -18.95
N ASP A 977 20.21 39.60 -17.67
CA ASP A 977 20.11 38.49 -16.72
C ASP A 977 18.89 37.59 -17.00
N ARG A 978 17.87 38.09 -17.72
CA ARG A 978 16.67 37.33 -18.11
C ARG A 978 16.12 37.75 -19.48
N LEU A 979 15.77 36.76 -20.29
CA LEU A 979 15.22 36.84 -21.64
C LEU A 979 13.74 36.44 -21.66
N GLU A 980 12.88 37.31 -22.16
CA GLU A 980 11.44 37.07 -22.37
C GLU A 980 11.25 36.05 -23.50
N CYS A 981 10.93 34.81 -23.14
CA CYS A 981 10.88 33.66 -24.04
C CYS A 981 9.45 33.15 -24.22
N ARG A 982 9.16 32.57 -25.39
CA ARG A 982 7.93 31.82 -25.68
C ARG A 982 8.25 30.42 -26.20
N TYR A 983 7.77 29.39 -25.52
CA TYR A 983 8.04 28.00 -25.87
C TYR A 983 6.85 27.10 -25.57
N ASP A 984 6.82 25.93 -26.19
CA ASP A 984 5.79 24.91 -25.94
C ASP A 984 6.35 23.83 -25.02
N GLU A 985 5.67 23.60 -23.91
CA GLU A 985 6.04 22.61 -22.91
C GLU A 985 5.04 21.46 -22.90
N ARG A 986 5.53 20.23 -23.05
CA ARG A 986 4.70 19.04 -22.97
C ARG A 986 4.39 18.74 -21.49
N SER A 987 3.17 19.07 -21.05
CA SER A 987 2.75 18.98 -19.66
C SER A 987 1.53 18.07 -19.48
N GLY A 988 1.45 17.41 -18.32
CA GLY A 988 0.24 16.72 -17.85
C GLY A 988 -0.76 17.66 -17.16
N ASP A 989 -0.38 18.91 -16.91
CA ASP A 989 -1.21 19.94 -16.28
C ASP A 989 -2.21 20.56 -17.26
N ILE A 990 -2.99 19.70 -17.91
CA ILE A 990 -4.00 20.05 -18.91
C ILE A 990 -5.40 20.00 -18.29
N LEU A 991 -6.36 20.70 -18.90
CA LEU A 991 -7.74 20.79 -18.39
C LEU A 991 -8.39 19.41 -18.19
N ASP A 992 -8.11 18.45 -19.07
CA ASP A 992 -8.66 17.09 -18.98
C ASP A 992 -8.30 16.41 -17.64
N ASN A 993 -7.02 16.50 -17.23
CA ASN A 993 -6.51 15.90 -15.99
C ASN A 993 -6.92 16.72 -14.77
N ARG A 994 -6.83 18.05 -14.87
CA ARG A 994 -7.19 18.97 -13.78
C ARG A 994 -8.65 18.79 -13.35
N LEU A 995 -9.57 18.60 -14.32
CA LEU A 995 -10.98 18.34 -14.03
C LEU A 995 -11.19 17.04 -13.23
N CYS A 996 -10.54 15.95 -13.66
CA CYS A 996 -10.59 14.67 -12.95
C CYS A 996 -9.99 14.78 -11.54
N ALA A 997 -8.84 15.44 -11.42
CA ALA A 997 -8.16 15.65 -10.14
C ALA A 997 -9.03 16.45 -9.15
N ALA A 998 -9.68 17.52 -9.63
CA ALA A 998 -10.60 18.30 -8.81
C ALA A 998 -11.81 17.47 -8.33
N ALA A 999 -12.40 16.66 -9.21
CA ALA A 999 -13.50 15.80 -8.84
C ALA A 999 -13.10 14.69 -7.86
N LEU A 1000 -11.95 14.02 -8.08
CA LEU A 1000 -11.42 13.02 -7.16
C LEU A 1000 -11.16 13.63 -5.77
N HIS A 1001 -10.67 14.87 -5.74
CA HIS A 1001 -10.47 15.61 -4.50
C HIS A 1001 -11.79 15.96 -3.77
N VAL A 1002 -12.90 16.13 -4.50
CA VAL A 1002 -14.25 16.23 -3.91
C VAL A 1002 -14.72 14.85 -3.42
N ALA A 1003 -14.55 13.79 -4.20
CA ALA A 1003 -14.96 12.43 -3.83
C ALA A 1003 -14.24 11.94 -2.55
N ALA A 1004 -12.94 12.21 -2.45
CA ALA A 1004 -12.09 11.91 -1.30
C ALA A 1004 -12.56 12.50 0.04
N ARG A 1005 -13.34 13.59 -0.01
CA ARG A 1005 -13.90 14.29 1.16
C ARG A 1005 -15.37 13.97 1.40
N THR A 1006 -16.11 13.63 0.35
CA THR A 1006 -17.58 13.62 0.39
C THR A 1006 -18.21 12.23 0.30
N ALA A 1007 -17.45 11.19 -0.07
CA ALA A 1007 -17.91 9.82 -0.08
C ALA A 1007 -18.13 9.29 1.36
N GLN A 1008 -19.29 8.67 1.60
CA GLN A 1008 -19.65 8.09 2.90
C GLN A 1008 -19.08 6.67 3.04
N ASP A 1009 -19.08 5.91 1.96
CA ASP A 1009 -18.44 4.59 1.92
C ASP A 1009 -16.91 4.68 2.11
N ALA A 1010 -16.38 3.86 3.02
CA ALA A 1010 -14.97 3.92 3.41
C ALA A 1010 -14.02 3.51 2.28
N ASP A 1011 -14.38 2.51 1.48
CA ASP A 1011 -13.55 1.97 0.42
C ASP A 1011 -13.50 2.92 -0.79
N VAL A 1012 -14.66 3.48 -1.16
CA VAL A 1012 -14.75 4.50 -2.22
C VAL A 1012 -13.95 5.73 -1.82
N ARG A 1013 -14.06 6.18 -0.56
CA ARG A 1013 -13.32 7.32 -0.03
C ARG A 1013 -11.81 7.08 -0.02
N ALA A 1014 -11.35 5.89 0.41
CA ALA A 1014 -9.94 5.51 0.37
C ALA A 1014 -9.40 5.48 -1.07
N THR A 1015 -10.16 4.90 -1.99
CA THR A 1015 -9.80 4.82 -3.42
C THR A 1015 -9.74 6.21 -4.05
N ALA A 1016 -10.72 7.08 -3.79
CA ALA A 1016 -10.71 8.46 -4.28
C ALA A 1016 -9.52 9.26 -3.77
N ARG A 1017 -9.10 9.07 -2.51
CA ARG A 1017 -7.91 9.72 -1.94
C ARG A 1017 -6.63 9.27 -2.64
N ARG A 1018 -6.45 7.97 -2.84
CA ARG A 1018 -5.30 7.42 -3.57
C ARG A 1018 -5.21 8.01 -4.98
N LEU A 1019 -6.31 7.94 -5.73
CA LEU A 1019 -6.36 8.45 -7.11
C LEU A 1019 -6.18 9.97 -7.18
N ALA A 1020 -6.73 10.74 -6.23
CA ALA A 1020 -6.49 12.18 -6.17
C ALA A 1020 -4.99 12.49 -5.98
N ALA A 1021 -4.30 11.71 -5.13
CA ALA A 1021 -2.86 11.84 -4.95
C ALA A 1021 -2.08 11.51 -6.24
N ASP A 1022 -2.45 10.44 -6.95
CA ASP A 1022 -1.82 10.06 -8.23
C ASP A 1022 -1.98 11.15 -9.31
N PHE A 1023 -3.18 11.73 -9.43
CA PHE A 1023 -3.44 12.85 -10.34
C PHE A 1023 -2.71 14.13 -9.93
N SER A 1024 -2.56 14.40 -8.63
CA SER A 1024 -1.83 15.57 -8.12
C SER A 1024 -0.35 15.58 -8.53
N GLY A 1025 0.24 14.41 -8.77
CA GLY A 1025 1.61 14.28 -9.26
C GLY A 1025 1.79 14.65 -10.74
N VAL A 1026 0.68 14.82 -11.47
CA VAL A 1026 0.67 15.09 -12.92
C VAL A 1026 0.06 16.45 -13.26
N CYS A 1027 -0.91 16.92 -12.49
CA CYS A 1027 -1.60 18.19 -12.71
C CYS A 1027 -1.98 18.89 -11.40
N THR A 1028 -2.21 20.19 -11.50
CA THR A 1028 -2.61 21.03 -10.36
C THR A 1028 -4.06 20.77 -9.93
N ILE A 1029 -4.26 20.58 -8.62
CA ILE A 1029 -5.59 20.51 -8.01
C ILE A 1029 -6.08 21.94 -7.75
N GLY A 1030 -7.05 22.39 -8.53
CA GLY A 1030 -7.66 23.72 -8.37
C GLY A 1030 -6.96 24.85 -9.13
N GLY A 1031 -7.33 26.11 -8.84
CA GLY A 1031 -6.87 27.29 -9.59
C GLY A 1031 -7.51 27.43 -10.99
N PHE A 1032 -8.67 26.82 -11.19
CA PHE A 1032 -9.49 26.96 -12.39
C PHE A 1032 -10.97 26.86 -12.01
N ASP A 1033 -11.83 27.52 -12.79
CA ASP A 1033 -13.27 27.36 -12.66
C ASP A 1033 -13.69 26.07 -13.38
N ALA A 1034 -14.05 25.06 -12.59
CA ALA A 1034 -14.46 23.76 -13.10
C ALA A 1034 -15.65 23.85 -14.06
N ARG A 1035 -16.62 24.73 -13.76
CA ARG A 1035 -17.81 24.94 -14.58
C ARG A 1035 -17.42 25.48 -15.95
N SER A 1036 -16.60 26.53 -15.97
CA SER A 1036 -16.10 27.09 -17.22
C SER A 1036 -15.17 26.14 -18.01
N VAL A 1037 -14.49 25.20 -17.35
CA VAL A 1037 -13.69 24.17 -18.03
C VAL A 1037 -14.59 23.14 -18.70
N VAL A 1038 -15.64 22.70 -18.02
CA VAL A 1038 -16.63 21.77 -18.58
C VAL A 1038 -17.34 22.37 -19.80
N GLU A 1039 -17.73 23.65 -19.74
CA GLU A 1039 -18.37 24.35 -20.85
C GLU A 1039 -17.46 24.47 -22.09
N ARG A 1040 -16.14 24.47 -21.90
CA ARG A 1040 -15.13 24.62 -22.97
C ARG A 1040 -14.54 23.29 -23.45
N LEU A 1041 -14.87 22.17 -22.80
CA LEU A 1041 -14.33 20.86 -23.14
C LEU A 1041 -14.89 20.38 -24.49
N THR A 1042 -13.99 20.14 -25.43
CA THR A 1042 -14.30 19.54 -26.72
C THR A 1042 -13.64 18.17 -26.82
N TYR A 1043 -14.39 17.20 -27.33
CA TYR A 1043 -13.90 15.83 -27.45
C TYR A 1043 -13.41 15.55 -28.87
N HIS A 1044 -12.25 14.92 -28.94
CA HIS A 1044 -11.56 14.52 -30.15
C HIS A 1044 -10.82 13.21 -29.90
N ARG A 1045 -10.26 12.58 -30.94
CA ARG A 1045 -9.57 11.28 -30.85
C ARG A 1045 -8.57 11.13 -29.68
N ALA A 1046 -7.93 12.22 -29.25
CA ALA A 1046 -6.90 12.21 -28.22
C ALA A 1046 -7.42 12.30 -26.77
N ASN A 1047 -8.69 12.66 -26.55
CA ASN A 1047 -9.31 12.73 -25.21
C ASN A 1047 -10.68 12.01 -25.15
N GLU A 1048 -11.05 11.28 -26.21
CA GLU A 1048 -12.31 10.52 -26.26
C GLU A 1048 -12.45 9.55 -25.08
N HIS A 1049 -11.36 8.89 -24.69
CA HIS A 1049 -11.32 7.95 -23.57
C HIS A 1049 -11.47 8.62 -22.19
N TYR A 1050 -11.36 9.95 -22.09
CA TYR A 1050 -11.62 10.70 -20.85
C TYR A 1050 -13.11 11.02 -20.66
N ARG A 1051 -13.94 10.85 -21.69
CA ARG A 1051 -15.33 11.30 -21.72
C ARG A 1051 -16.15 10.83 -20.50
N ASN A 1052 -15.97 9.57 -20.09
CA ASN A 1052 -16.70 9.01 -18.95
C ASN A 1052 -16.23 9.63 -17.63
N ALA A 1053 -14.92 9.70 -17.41
CA ALA A 1053 -14.34 10.33 -16.23
C ALA A 1053 -14.73 11.82 -16.12
N HIS A 1054 -14.67 12.57 -17.21
CA HIS A 1054 -15.10 13.98 -17.27
C HIS A 1054 -16.58 14.16 -16.95
N ARG A 1055 -17.43 13.22 -17.35
CA ARG A 1055 -18.87 13.29 -17.07
C ARG A 1055 -19.18 13.03 -15.60
N TRP A 1056 -18.58 12.01 -14.99
CA TRP A 1056 -18.74 11.80 -13.54
C TRP A 1056 -18.10 12.94 -12.73
N ALA A 1057 -16.96 13.45 -13.20
CA ALA A 1057 -16.33 14.62 -12.62
C ALA A 1057 -17.24 15.85 -12.70
N ARG A 1058 -17.84 16.10 -13.87
CA ARG A 1058 -18.85 17.13 -14.08
C ARG A 1058 -20.03 16.94 -13.14
N MET A 1059 -20.61 15.75 -13.02
CA MET A 1059 -21.76 15.53 -12.14
C MET A 1059 -21.44 15.80 -10.66
N LEU A 1060 -20.24 15.43 -10.22
CA LEU A 1060 -19.79 15.68 -8.86
C LEU A 1060 -19.45 17.16 -8.61
N LEU A 1061 -18.95 17.87 -9.63
CA LEU A 1061 -18.52 19.28 -9.55
C LEU A 1061 -19.64 20.29 -9.87
N GLU A 1062 -20.54 20.00 -10.81
CA GLU A 1062 -21.67 20.84 -11.25
C GLU A 1062 -23.01 20.44 -10.64
N GLY A 1063 -23.24 19.14 -10.42
CA GLY A 1063 -24.60 18.63 -10.22
C GLY A 1063 -25.22 19.04 -8.89
N ALA A 1064 -24.42 19.12 -7.82
CA ALA A 1064 -25.02 18.71 -6.55
C ALA A 1064 -24.22 19.15 -5.30
N ALA A 1065 -22.89 19.29 -5.39
CA ALA A 1065 -22.03 19.77 -4.32
C ALA A 1065 -21.94 21.29 -4.28
N PHE A 1066 -22.86 21.94 -3.57
CA PHE A 1066 -22.55 23.26 -3.05
C PHE A 1066 -21.46 23.12 -1.99
N THR A 1067 -20.45 23.99 -2.04
CA THR A 1067 -19.55 24.26 -0.93
C THR A 1067 -19.69 25.73 -0.61
N ASP A 1068 -20.40 26.06 0.47
CA ASP A 1068 -20.35 27.43 0.98
C ASP A 1068 -18.95 27.71 1.50
N ARG A 1069 -18.36 28.81 1.04
CA ARG A 1069 -17.10 29.34 1.56
C ARG A 1069 -17.32 30.45 2.57
N ASN A 1070 -18.58 30.77 2.90
CA ASN A 1070 -18.95 31.96 3.66
C ASN A 1070 -19.49 31.67 5.07
N THR A 1071 -19.16 30.51 5.66
CA THR A 1071 -19.21 30.40 7.12
C THR A 1071 -17.98 31.12 7.68
N LYS A 1072 -18.17 32.05 8.64
CA LYS A 1072 -17.06 32.74 9.35
C LYS A 1072 -16.03 31.78 10.00
N SER A 1073 -16.31 30.46 9.97
CA SER A 1073 -15.49 29.35 10.45
C SER A 1073 -14.68 28.61 9.37
N GLY A 1074 -14.81 28.94 8.09
CA GLY A 1074 -14.03 28.32 7.00
C GLY A 1074 -14.38 26.85 6.68
N ARG A 1075 -15.51 26.33 7.19
CA ARG A 1075 -15.94 24.93 6.95
C ARG A 1075 -16.91 24.84 5.77
N THR A 1076 -16.66 23.87 4.89
CA THR A 1076 -17.49 23.57 3.71
C THR A 1076 -18.49 22.44 4.00
N THR A 1077 -19.79 22.70 3.82
CA THR A 1077 -20.83 21.66 3.86
C THR A 1077 -21.06 21.08 2.47
N HIS A 1078 -21.37 19.78 2.38
CA HIS A 1078 -21.50 19.06 1.11
C HIS A 1078 -22.91 18.47 0.97
N ALA A 1079 -23.78 19.14 0.20
CA ALA A 1079 -25.02 18.54 -0.32
C ALA A 1079 -24.75 17.78 -1.62
N PHE A 1080 -25.58 16.82 -2.00
CA PHE A 1080 -25.63 16.27 -3.36
C PHE A 1080 -27.09 16.04 -3.72
N MET A 1081 -27.66 16.88 -4.59
CA MET A 1081 -29.07 16.80 -4.96
C MET A 1081 -29.27 16.98 -6.47
N VAL A 1082 -30.05 16.08 -7.08
CA VAL A 1082 -30.41 16.06 -8.51
C VAL A 1082 -31.87 16.47 -8.67
N ASP A 1083 -32.18 17.41 -9.58
CA ASP A 1083 -33.56 17.78 -9.90
C ASP A 1083 -34.21 16.73 -10.81
N MET A 1084 -35.25 16.07 -10.32
CA MET A 1084 -35.88 14.97 -11.03
C MET A 1084 -36.67 15.43 -12.26
N ASN A 1085 -37.17 16.67 -12.29
CA ASN A 1085 -37.88 17.20 -13.46
C ASN A 1085 -36.91 17.38 -14.64
N THR A 1086 -35.82 18.11 -14.40
CA THR A 1086 -34.76 18.33 -15.40
C THR A 1086 -34.16 16.99 -15.87
N LEU A 1087 -33.87 16.06 -14.95
CA LEU A 1087 -33.36 14.74 -15.32
C LEU A 1087 -34.36 13.97 -16.20
N PHE A 1088 -35.66 14.04 -15.89
CA PHE A 1088 -36.68 13.38 -16.70
C PHE A 1088 -36.84 13.99 -18.09
N GLU A 1089 -36.72 15.31 -18.24
CA GLU A 1089 -36.68 15.98 -19.54
C GLU A 1089 -35.52 15.47 -20.40
N GLU A 1090 -34.30 15.42 -19.82
CA GLU A 1090 -33.11 14.94 -20.52
C GLU A 1090 -33.20 13.45 -20.89
N PHE A 1091 -33.76 12.64 -20.00
CA PHE A 1091 -34.01 11.22 -20.22
C PHE A 1091 -35.00 11.01 -21.37
N VAL A 1092 -36.15 11.69 -21.36
CA VAL A 1092 -37.16 11.61 -22.43
C VAL A 1092 -36.58 12.06 -23.76
N ARG A 1093 -35.81 13.15 -23.77
CA ARG A 1093 -35.12 13.62 -24.97
C ARG A 1093 -34.24 12.54 -25.57
N GLN A 1094 -33.39 11.90 -24.76
CA GLN A 1094 -32.51 10.85 -25.24
C GLN A 1094 -33.29 9.59 -25.66
N LEU A 1095 -34.32 9.22 -24.91
CA LEU A 1095 -35.19 8.10 -25.23
C LEU A 1095 -35.89 8.29 -26.59
N LEU A 1096 -36.38 9.50 -26.87
CA LEU A 1096 -36.99 9.86 -28.16
C LEU A 1096 -35.97 9.91 -29.30
N HIS A 1097 -34.76 10.41 -29.03
CA HIS A 1097 -33.68 10.41 -30.00
C HIS A 1097 -33.35 8.97 -30.44
N ASP A 1098 -33.23 8.04 -29.49
CA ASP A 1098 -32.95 6.64 -29.79
C ASP A 1098 -34.15 5.96 -30.47
N ALA A 1099 -35.37 6.23 -29.98
CA ALA A 1099 -36.61 5.69 -30.55
C ALA A 1099 -36.80 6.11 -32.01
N LEU A 1100 -36.56 7.39 -32.34
CA LEU A 1100 -36.83 7.95 -33.67
C LEU A 1100 -35.60 7.96 -34.58
N SER A 1101 -34.49 7.39 -34.13
CA SER A 1101 -33.30 7.22 -34.96
C SER A 1101 -33.62 6.44 -36.23
N GLY A 1102 -33.26 7.00 -37.39
CA GLY A 1102 -33.49 6.41 -38.71
C GLY A 1102 -34.86 6.70 -39.33
N THR A 1103 -35.79 7.41 -38.67
CA THR A 1103 -37.12 7.74 -39.24
C THR A 1103 -37.17 9.08 -40.00
N GLY A 1104 -36.06 9.82 -40.04
CA GLY A 1104 -36.00 11.18 -40.62
C GLY A 1104 -36.48 12.29 -39.68
N VAL A 1105 -36.97 11.95 -38.48
CA VAL A 1105 -37.34 12.92 -37.43
C VAL A 1105 -36.09 13.37 -36.66
N VAL A 1106 -35.89 14.68 -36.56
CA VAL A 1106 -34.83 15.30 -35.77
C VAL A 1106 -35.40 15.75 -34.42
N VAL A 1107 -34.81 15.26 -33.34
CA VAL A 1107 -35.18 15.64 -31.97
C VAL A 1107 -34.35 16.84 -31.54
N ARG A 1108 -34.99 17.97 -31.23
CA ARG A 1108 -34.35 19.20 -30.74
C ARG A 1108 -34.78 19.51 -29.32
N ALA A 1109 -33.88 20.07 -28.52
CA ALA A 1109 -34.13 20.38 -27.11
C ALA A 1109 -34.32 21.88 -26.91
N GLN A 1110 -35.36 22.27 -26.18
CA GLN A 1110 -35.54 23.61 -25.65
C GLN A 1110 -35.25 24.76 -26.65
N GLU A 1111 -35.69 24.67 -27.90
CA GLU A 1111 -35.64 25.79 -28.85
C GLU A 1111 -36.85 26.71 -28.61
N THR A 1112 -36.63 28.03 -28.59
CA THR A 1112 -37.74 28.99 -28.47
C THR A 1112 -38.55 28.99 -29.76
N LEU A 1113 -39.88 28.90 -29.66
CA LEU A 1113 -40.78 29.11 -30.79
C LEU A 1113 -40.89 30.61 -31.08
N PRO A 1114 -40.25 31.12 -32.16
CA PRO A 1114 -40.11 32.56 -32.34
C PRO A 1114 -41.47 33.23 -32.61
N GLY A 1115 -41.85 34.19 -31.76
CA GLY A 1115 -42.98 35.09 -32.04
C GLY A 1115 -44.37 34.47 -31.94
N ALA A 1116 -44.55 33.42 -31.12
CA ALA A 1116 -45.85 32.79 -30.89
C ALA A 1116 -46.86 33.69 -30.16
N ILE A 1117 -46.39 34.59 -29.28
CA ILE A 1117 -47.22 35.59 -28.60
C ILE A 1117 -46.59 36.97 -28.81
N ARG A 1118 -47.27 37.84 -29.56
CA ARG A 1118 -46.82 39.21 -29.87
C ARG A 1118 -47.80 40.23 -29.32
N GLY A 1119 -47.28 41.34 -28.83
CA GLY A 1119 -48.09 42.53 -28.56
C GLY A 1119 -48.53 43.18 -29.88
N GLU A 1120 -49.58 43.99 -29.84
CA GLU A 1120 -50.12 44.69 -31.02
C GLU A 1120 -49.09 45.63 -31.69
N SER A 1121 -48.06 46.04 -30.96
CA SER A 1121 -46.92 46.82 -31.47
C SER A 1121 -45.84 46.00 -32.20
N GLY A 1122 -46.02 44.67 -32.33
CA GLY A 1122 -45.10 43.77 -33.02
C GLY A 1122 -43.97 43.20 -32.15
N ASN A 1123 -43.81 43.67 -30.90
CA ASN A 1123 -42.84 43.15 -29.94
C ASN A 1123 -43.27 41.78 -29.39
N SER A 1124 -42.32 40.89 -29.13
CA SER A 1124 -42.57 39.62 -28.44
C SER A 1124 -43.10 39.90 -27.02
N TYR A 1125 -44.25 39.33 -26.66
CA TYR A 1125 -44.85 39.54 -25.33
C TYR A 1125 -44.33 38.51 -24.32
N THR A 1126 -44.24 37.24 -24.72
CA THR A 1126 -43.68 36.14 -23.90
C THR A 1126 -43.16 35.03 -24.82
N GLU A 1127 -42.04 34.42 -24.45
CA GLU A 1127 -41.44 33.31 -25.18
C GLU A 1127 -42.04 31.96 -24.78
N ILE A 1128 -42.22 31.07 -25.77
CA ILE A 1128 -42.76 29.73 -25.58
C ILE A 1128 -41.66 28.72 -25.90
N ARG A 1129 -41.36 27.84 -24.95
CA ARG A 1129 -40.24 26.90 -25.04
C ARG A 1129 -40.68 25.49 -24.60
N PRO A 1130 -41.07 24.62 -25.54
CA PRO A 1130 -41.31 23.21 -25.26
C PRO A 1130 -40.01 22.50 -24.83
N ASP A 1131 -40.12 21.47 -23.99
CA ASP A 1131 -38.97 20.70 -23.50
C ASP A 1131 -38.24 20.02 -24.66
N VAL A 1132 -39.01 19.37 -25.54
CA VAL A 1132 -38.52 18.67 -26.73
C VAL A 1132 -39.35 19.05 -27.96
N GLN A 1133 -38.71 19.11 -29.12
CA GLN A 1133 -39.33 19.38 -30.41
C GLN A 1133 -38.97 18.27 -31.40
N LEU A 1134 -39.98 17.70 -32.04
CA LEU A 1134 -39.81 16.72 -33.11
C LEU A 1134 -39.97 17.42 -34.46
N VAL A 1135 -38.92 17.41 -35.27
CA VAL A 1135 -38.87 18.10 -36.56
C VAL A 1135 -38.75 17.08 -37.69
N HIS A 1136 -39.72 17.05 -38.60
CA HIS A 1136 -39.67 16.22 -39.80
C HIS A 1136 -39.99 17.08 -41.03
N GLY A 1137 -38.97 17.39 -41.83
CA GLY A 1137 -39.09 18.36 -42.92
C GLY A 1137 -39.51 19.74 -42.41
N ARG A 1138 -40.71 20.21 -42.77
CA ARG A 1138 -41.30 21.47 -42.29
C ARG A 1138 -42.26 21.29 -41.11
N ARG A 1139 -42.58 20.05 -40.74
CA ARG A 1139 -43.50 19.75 -39.63
C ARG A 1139 -42.77 19.79 -38.30
N LEU A 1140 -43.40 20.39 -37.31
CA LEU A 1140 -42.90 20.55 -35.95
C LEU A 1140 -43.96 20.03 -34.99
N ARG A 1141 -43.59 19.09 -34.11
CA ARG A 1141 -44.46 18.59 -33.04
C ARG A 1141 -43.78 18.79 -31.68
N PRO A 1142 -44.33 19.64 -30.80
CA PRO A 1142 -43.81 19.80 -29.46
C PRO A 1142 -44.05 18.55 -28.61
N VAL A 1143 -43.14 18.30 -27.68
CA VAL A 1143 -43.22 17.26 -26.67
C VAL A 1143 -42.85 17.87 -25.33
N ASP A 1144 -43.72 17.66 -24.35
CA ASP A 1144 -43.59 18.16 -23.00
C ASP A 1144 -43.35 16.96 -22.07
N ALA A 1145 -42.27 16.99 -21.30
CA ALA A 1145 -41.91 15.92 -20.38
C ALA A 1145 -42.39 16.25 -18.96
N LYS A 1146 -43.05 15.30 -18.30
CA LYS A 1146 -43.65 15.51 -16.99
C LYS A 1146 -43.35 14.37 -16.02
N TYR A 1147 -42.55 14.65 -14.99
CA TYR A 1147 -42.25 13.71 -13.91
C TYR A 1147 -43.35 13.70 -12.82
N LYS A 1148 -44.56 13.29 -13.22
CA LYS A 1148 -45.77 13.23 -12.37
C LYS A 1148 -46.57 11.97 -12.72
N LEU A 1149 -47.18 11.34 -11.71
CA LEU A 1149 -48.16 10.27 -11.91
C LEU A 1149 -49.49 10.86 -12.39
N TYR A 1150 -49.93 10.46 -13.59
CA TYR A 1150 -51.28 10.73 -14.10
C TYR A 1150 -52.21 9.51 -14.00
N ALA A 1151 -51.75 8.39 -13.42
CA ALA A 1151 -52.58 7.21 -13.22
C ALA A 1151 -53.73 7.54 -12.24
N ASP A 1152 -54.96 7.32 -12.71
CA ASP A 1152 -56.27 7.53 -12.05
C ASP A 1152 -56.79 8.97 -11.83
N LYS A 1153 -56.00 10.02 -12.07
CA LYS A 1153 -56.47 11.43 -11.94
C LYS A 1153 -56.57 12.13 -13.30
N GLN A 1154 -57.57 13.01 -13.47
CA GLN A 1154 -57.60 13.91 -14.63
C GLN A 1154 -56.32 14.75 -14.66
N VAL A 1155 -55.71 14.87 -15.84
CA VAL A 1155 -54.52 15.70 -16.08
C VAL A 1155 -54.80 17.12 -15.58
N SER A 1156 -53.79 17.75 -14.97
CA SER A 1156 -53.96 19.10 -14.46
C SER A 1156 -54.37 20.05 -15.60
N SER A 1157 -55.32 20.95 -15.31
CA SER A 1157 -55.79 21.93 -16.29
C SER A 1157 -54.65 22.82 -16.79
N SER A 1158 -53.66 23.12 -15.94
CA SER A 1158 -52.47 23.89 -16.31
C SER A 1158 -51.60 23.20 -17.35
N ASP A 1159 -51.30 21.90 -17.20
CA ASP A 1159 -50.47 21.15 -18.15
C ASP A 1159 -51.21 21.00 -19.51
N LEU A 1160 -52.53 20.84 -19.47
CA LEU A 1160 -53.40 20.82 -20.65
C LEU A 1160 -53.39 22.15 -21.40
N TYR A 1161 -53.57 23.27 -20.71
CA TYR A 1161 -53.56 24.60 -21.33
C TYR A 1161 -52.21 24.90 -21.98
N GLN A 1162 -51.11 24.63 -21.27
CA GLN A 1162 -49.76 24.79 -21.80
C GLN A 1162 -49.55 23.98 -23.08
N SER A 1163 -49.97 22.71 -23.06
CA SER A 1163 -49.86 21.81 -24.21
C SER A 1163 -50.66 22.30 -25.42
N PHE A 1164 -51.89 22.79 -25.23
CA PHE A 1164 -52.68 23.34 -26.34
C PHE A 1164 -52.05 24.60 -26.94
N VAL A 1165 -51.43 25.45 -26.11
CA VAL A 1165 -50.68 26.61 -26.61
C VAL A 1165 -49.48 26.15 -27.44
N TYR A 1166 -48.72 25.15 -26.98
CA TYR A 1166 -47.61 24.58 -27.75
C TYR A 1166 -48.07 24.01 -29.09
N ALA A 1167 -49.14 23.21 -29.08
CA ALA A 1167 -49.71 22.64 -30.30
C ALA A 1167 -50.08 23.75 -31.29
N GLN A 1168 -50.75 24.81 -30.83
CA GLN A 1168 -51.17 25.92 -31.69
C GLN A 1168 -49.98 26.72 -32.24
N ALA A 1169 -48.96 26.97 -31.42
CA ALA A 1169 -47.75 27.68 -31.83
C ALA A 1169 -46.94 26.92 -32.89
N ALA A 1170 -47.01 25.59 -32.88
CA ALA A 1170 -46.36 24.70 -33.85
C ALA A 1170 -47.28 24.27 -35.01
N SER A 1171 -48.46 24.89 -35.16
CA SER A 1171 -49.46 24.48 -36.15
C SER A 1171 -48.98 24.63 -37.60
N ASN A 1172 -49.33 23.64 -38.42
CA ASN A 1172 -49.17 23.69 -39.88
C ASN A 1172 -50.55 23.84 -40.54
N PRO A 1173 -50.63 24.42 -41.76
CA PRO A 1173 -51.91 24.63 -42.44
C PRO A 1173 -52.64 23.33 -42.80
N ASP A 1174 -51.90 22.23 -42.98
CA ASP A 1174 -52.38 20.99 -43.58
C ASP A 1174 -52.83 19.91 -42.58
N GLU A 1175 -52.63 20.12 -41.26
CA GLU A 1175 -53.02 19.16 -40.23
C GLU A 1175 -53.48 19.87 -38.94
N PRO A 1176 -54.43 19.30 -38.17
CA PRO A 1176 -54.81 19.88 -36.88
C PRO A 1176 -53.60 19.84 -35.94
N PRO A 1177 -53.28 20.97 -35.26
CA PRO A 1177 -52.10 21.04 -34.40
C PRO A 1177 -52.06 19.95 -33.33
N HIS A 1178 -50.89 19.35 -33.15
CA HIS A 1178 -50.71 18.15 -32.32
C HIS A 1178 -49.44 18.26 -31.48
N THR A 1179 -49.57 17.99 -30.18
CA THR A 1179 -48.47 17.91 -29.22
C THR A 1179 -48.53 16.61 -28.42
N PHE A 1180 -47.41 16.26 -27.78
CA PHE A 1180 -47.32 15.09 -26.91
C PHE A 1180 -46.94 15.47 -25.48
N ILE A 1181 -47.45 14.72 -24.51
CA ILE A 1181 -46.95 14.73 -23.14
C ILE A 1181 -46.38 13.36 -22.84
N VAL A 1182 -45.08 13.30 -22.55
CA VAL A 1182 -44.42 12.08 -22.09
C VAL A 1182 -44.28 12.15 -20.58
N TYR A 1183 -44.76 11.13 -19.86
CA TYR A 1183 -44.82 11.18 -18.40
C TYR A 1183 -44.40 9.87 -17.73
N ALA A 1184 -43.89 9.97 -16.50
CA ALA A 1184 -43.46 8.82 -15.71
C ALA A 1184 -44.65 8.02 -15.15
N SER A 1185 -44.58 6.69 -15.19
CA SER A 1185 -45.62 5.78 -14.70
C SER A 1185 -45.06 4.59 -13.90
N GLU A 1186 -45.86 4.02 -13.00
CA GLU A 1186 -45.55 2.80 -12.24
C GLU A 1186 -45.86 1.49 -13.03
N GLY A 1187 -46.03 1.60 -14.34
CA GLY A 1187 -46.34 0.50 -15.24
C GLY A 1187 -46.62 0.97 -16.66
N GLN A 1188 -46.87 0.02 -17.57
CA GLN A 1188 -47.20 0.33 -18.95
C GLN A 1188 -48.67 0.73 -19.07
N MET A 1189 -48.93 1.92 -19.61
CA MET A 1189 -50.29 2.45 -19.80
C MET A 1189 -50.50 2.77 -21.29
N PRO A 1190 -51.68 2.48 -21.86
CA PRO A 1190 -51.95 2.78 -23.25
C PRO A 1190 -51.96 4.30 -23.49
N PRO A 1191 -51.55 4.75 -24.69
CA PRO A 1191 -51.56 6.16 -25.04
C PRO A 1191 -52.99 6.69 -25.05
N LYS A 1192 -53.17 7.91 -24.56
CA LYS A 1192 -54.47 8.58 -24.51
C LYS A 1192 -54.41 9.86 -25.31
N THR A 1193 -55.45 10.16 -26.10
CA THR A 1193 -55.52 11.42 -26.87
C THR A 1193 -56.70 12.25 -26.42
N VAL A 1194 -56.45 13.53 -26.14
CA VAL A 1194 -57.47 14.53 -25.82
C VAL A 1194 -57.53 15.54 -26.97
N SER A 1195 -58.75 15.91 -27.38
CA SER A 1195 -59.00 16.84 -28.49
C SER A 1195 -59.69 18.10 -27.99
N LEU A 1196 -59.18 19.28 -28.34
CA LEU A 1196 -59.92 20.53 -28.23
C LEU A 1196 -60.83 20.67 -29.45
N ARG A 1197 -62.13 20.91 -29.28
CA ARG A 1197 -63.07 21.11 -30.39
C ARG A 1197 -63.59 22.54 -30.41
N ARG A 1198 -63.75 23.10 -31.61
CA ARG A 1198 -64.46 24.36 -31.82
C ARG A 1198 -65.96 24.16 -31.63
N ARG A 1199 -66.72 25.25 -31.53
CA ARG A 1199 -68.19 25.20 -31.38
C ARG A 1199 -68.90 24.52 -32.55
N ASP A 1200 -68.30 24.49 -33.73
CA ASP A 1200 -68.79 23.78 -34.92
C ASP A 1200 -68.48 22.27 -34.93
N GLY A 1201 -67.83 21.75 -33.87
CA GLY A 1201 -67.45 20.35 -33.74
C GLY A 1201 -66.10 19.98 -34.36
N THR A 1202 -65.45 20.88 -35.10
CA THR A 1202 -64.12 20.63 -35.71
C THR A 1202 -63.03 20.53 -34.64
N VAL A 1203 -62.04 19.66 -34.85
CA VAL A 1203 -60.91 19.51 -33.93
C VAL A 1203 -59.94 20.67 -34.12
N ALA A 1204 -59.80 21.51 -33.10
CA ALA A 1204 -58.90 22.65 -33.07
C ALA A 1204 -57.45 22.23 -32.79
N ALA A 1205 -57.22 21.28 -31.88
CA ALA A 1205 -55.90 20.77 -31.52
C ALA A 1205 -56.00 19.41 -30.81
N ARG A 1206 -54.91 18.63 -30.80
CA ARG A 1206 -54.78 17.34 -30.11
C ARG A 1206 -53.59 17.31 -29.15
N VAL A 1207 -53.76 16.65 -28.01
CA VAL A 1207 -52.71 16.33 -27.04
C VAL A 1207 -52.69 14.83 -26.83
N THR A 1208 -51.55 14.17 -27.02
CA THR A 1208 -51.40 12.72 -26.80
C THR A 1208 -50.45 12.43 -25.65
N TYR A 1209 -50.91 11.61 -24.69
CA TYR A 1209 -50.18 11.23 -23.50
C TYR A 1209 -49.51 9.88 -23.71
N VAL A 1210 -48.20 9.81 -23.46
CA VAL A 1210 -47.41 8.59 -23.59
C VAL A 1210 -46.72 8.31 -22.27
N ALA A 1211 -47.01 7.15 -21.68
CA ALA A 1211 -46.47 6.74 -20.40
C ALA A 1211 -45.08 6.11 -20.56
N VAL A 1212 -44.22 6.30 -19.56
CA VAL A 1212 -42.89 5.70 -19.48
C VAL A 1212 -42.68 5.09 -18.11
N ASP A 1213 -42.58 3.77 -18.09
CA ASP A 1213 -42.11 3.00 -16.93
C ASP A 1213 -40.57 3.01 -16.92
N ILE A 1214 -40.00 3.92 -16.13
CA ILE A 1214 -38.56 4.23 -16.16
C ILE A 1214 -37.71 3.00 -15.82
N PRO A 1215 -37.93 2.28 -14.69
CA PRO A 1215 -37.14 1.10 -14.37
C PRO A 1215 -37.26 0.02 -15.45
N ARG A 1216 -38.46 -0.21 -15.99
CA ARG A 1216 -38.67 -1.25 -16.99
C ARG A 1216 -37.98 -0.93 -18.32
N VAL A 1217 -38.09 0.31 -18.80
CA VAL A 1217 -37.42 0.76 -20.02
C VAL A 1217 -35.89 0.74 -19.88
N LEU A 1218 -35.35 1.03 -18.70
CA LEU A 1218 -33.91 0.97 -18.46
C LEU A 1218 -33.38 -0.47 -18.35
N ARG A 1219 -34.14 -1.40 -17.75
CA ARG A 1219 -33.67 -2.74 -17.41
C ARG A 1219 -34.02 -3.82 -18.44
N ASP A 1220 -35.14 -3.70 -19.15
CA ASP A 1220 -35.62 -4.69 -20.12
C ASP A 1220 -35.52 -4.13 -21.54
N GLU A 1221 -34.62 -4.72 -22.32
CA GLU A 1221 -34.42 -4.34 -23.72
C GLU A 1221 -35.67 -4.60 -24.56
N THR A 1222 -36.42 -5.66 -24.30
CA THR A 1222 -37.64 -6.00 -25.04
C THR A 1222 -38.73 -4.96 -24.79
N ALA A 1223 -38.92 -4.57 -23.51
CA ALA A 1223 -39.86 -3.53 -23.15
C ALA A 1223 -39.48 -2.16 -23.75
N ARG A 1224 -38.19 -1.84 -23.79
CA ARG A 1224 -37.69 -0.61 -24.44
C ARG A 1224 -37.98 -0.60 -25.94
N HIS A 1225 -37.69 -1.69 -26.64
CA HIS A 1225 -37.97 -1.80 -28.08
C HIS A 1225 -39.48 -1.74 -28.37
N ALA A 1226 -40.33 -2.31 -27.50
CA ALA A 1226 -41.77 -2.17 -27.61
C ALA A 1226 -42.22 -0.70 -27.49
N TRP A 1227 -41.67 0.03 -26.50
CA TRP A 1227 -41.91 1.47 -26.35
C TRP A 1227 -41.39 2.27 -27.56
N PHE A 1228 -40.21 1.92 -28.10
CA PHE A 1228 -39.70 2.53 -29.34
C PHE A 1228 -40.65 2.33 -30.52
N GLY A 1229 -41.23 1.13 -30.67
CA GLY A 1229 -42.21 0.85 -31.71
C GLY A 1229 -43.48 1.71 -31.59
N GLU A 1230 -43.99 1.87 -30.36
CA GLU A 1230 -45.14 2.72 -30.08
C GLU A 1230 -44.84 4.21 -30.34
N ALA A 1231 -43.69 4.71 -29.86
CA ALA A 1231 -43.26 6.08 -30.10
C ALA A 1231 -43.06 6.37 -31.60
N ARG A 1232 -42.44 5.45 -32.36
CA ARG A 1232 -42.31 5.56 -33.82
C ARG A 1232 -43.66 5.69 -34.51
N THR A 1233 -44.63 4.88 -34.11
CA THR A 1233 -45.98 4.85 -34.69
C THR A 1233 -46.74 6.15 -34.40
N LEU A 1234 -46.65 6.67 -33.17
CA LEU A 1234 -47.42 7.85 -32.75
C LEU A 1234 -46.77 9.17 -33.16
N MET A 1235 -45.44 9.24 -33.16
CA MET A 1235 -44.69 10.49 -33.21
C MET A 1235 -44.00 10.76 -34.55
N THR A 1236 -43.96 9.78 -35.46
CA THR A 1236 -43.53 10.00 -36.84
C THR A 1236 -44.73 10.52 -37.65
N PRO A 1237 -44.64 11.69 -38.30
CA PRO A 1237 -45.71 12.15 -39.19
C PRO A 1237 -45.84 11.22 -40.40
N GLU A 1238 -47.08 10.87 -40.78
CA GLU A 1238 -47.39 10.14 -42.03
C GLU A 1238 -46.98 10.92 -43.29
#